data_AF-A0A7C6XFM2-F1
#
_entry.id   AF-A0A7C6XFM2-F1
#
_cell.length_a   1.000
_cell.length_b   1.000
_cell.length_c   1.000
_cell.angle_alpha   90.00
_cell.angle_beta   90.00
_cell.angle_gamma   90.00
#
_symmetry.space_group_name_H-M   'P 1'
#
loop_
_entity.id
_entity.type
_entity.pdbx_description
1 polymer ?
#
loop_
_entity_poly.entity_id
_entity_poly.type
_entity_poly.pdbx_seq_one_letter_code
_entity_poly.pdbx_strand_id
1 'polypeptide(L)'
;VRDFWQTYPKALALKSDGLHVRLLPLLPPNAYEKESADGDALIRLFYPYRNGKYQFNRGLEFMTELYLLLEQGAAPGQRQEMSRYAQWFNNPLYAVPDPMVACATGALGPVSPRVEGEFDAYTHLVEKGFAAIEERRQEKREYGWLNYGDWHGERRFNWGNLEYDLQWALGLEFLRSGSLKYLWRGAQAAQHSVTIDTVYEPWSSRMAGLQWTHSVGHIGNFFDRNDDRFRKFGNVFGLSRPDAPNPFVAGAIDVAGHTFVGGNFLYAMLLGDPRMLQVTERVATHQAAYLTPSFDFSIERAAGWPLINAVEAYETTGNPFYLNAARLYVEKVLAKQDPEIGDFRLRHGPPECMHEPRHIGGKAFATGVLLYGLMRYHLLTDDPEVKRCILRSASWLARTSWNKETHAFRYLSTCPTFGRRRGNGSTDLLCAPGMAYALTLKPDPEVREVLLDSLSRAFAAHVDNGKGYAGMIRQTPYALHLLREKLGVRQIQPPAGSLGASVRPVLYVLPGESAPLHLIVTREASLPETCRVRVTSAPRGWKIEPRELAFRAPIGTSASPALQVRAEAGAKPGEVVLSCTMGNRPAGDLRVRLMPRAPAVTGPAPDAAGLAVLGPSDTLTAQAFSSRPGVRVGIAPEEMTRYRAVVLPCDFFASGSAKPEALLEQLSAFARGGGTVVLFQLNDDIWQPGFLPIDLMLSDTNGELGSVDAPEHPLFAGVGNLDKVICYDTITYADPGWKVLA
;
A
#
# COMPACT_ATOMS: atom_id res chain seq x y z
N VAL A 1 13.16 20.99 -30.99
CA VAL A 1 12.47 19.72 -30.64
C VAL A 1 12.42 19.64 -29.13
N ARG A 2 11.24 19.52 -28.54
CA ARG A 2 11.10 19.41 -27.08
C ARG A 2 11.56 18.03 -26.62
N ASP A 3 12.15 17.93 -25.44
CA ASP A 3 12.59 16.66 -24.83
C ASP A 3 13.53 15.84 -25.74
N PHE A 4 14.41 16.52 -26.49
CA PHE A 4 15.15 15.94 -27.63
C PHE A 4 15.90 14.64 -27.30
N TRP A 5 16.70 14.62 -26.23
CA TRP A 5 17.46 13.42 -25.87
C TRP A 5 16.60 12.38 -25.13
N GLN A 6 15.55 12.82 -24.45
CA GLN A 6 14.66 11.95 -23.68
C GLN A 6 13.70 11.17 -24.59
N THR A 7 13.44 11.67 -25.80
CA THR A 7 12.62 11.00 -26.82
C THR A 7 13.47 10.35 -27.91
N TYR A 8 14.69 9.92 -27.59
CA TYR A 8 15.63 9.33 -28.56
C TYR A 8 15.03 8.14 -29.34
N PRO A 9 15.56 7.82 -30.53
CA PRO A 9 16.64 8.51 -31.24
C PRO A 9 16.16 9.78 -31.93
N LYS A 10 17.01 10.80 -31.94
CA LYS A 10 16.82 12.07 -32.64
C LYS A 10 18.15 12.53 -33.22
N ALA A 11 18.13 13.21 -34.37
CA ALA A 11 19.35 13.76 -34.95
C ALA A 11 19.11 15.11 -35.61
N LEU A 12 20.15 15.95 -35.61
CA LEU A 12 20.21 17.21 -36.34
C LEU A 12 21.37 17.14 -37.32
N ALA A 13 21.18 17.59 -38.55
CA ALA A 13 22.25 17.73 -39.53
C ALA A 13 22.10 19.02 -40.32
N LEU A 14 23.17 19.78 -40.47
CA LEU A 14 23.23 20.89 -41.43
C LEU A 14 23.84 20.36 -42.73
N LYS A 15 23.11 20.52 -43.83
CA LYS A 15 23.51 20.08 -45.17
C LYS A 15 23.42 21.24 -46.15
N SER A 16 23.91 21.02 -47.37
CA SER A 16 23.82 22.01 -48.46
C SER A 16 22.39 22.37 -48.84
N ASP A 17 21.43 21.47 -48.61
CA ASP A 17 19.99 21.67 -48.84
C ASP A 17 19.23 22.17 -47.60
N GLY A 18 19.92 22.44 -46.48
CA GLY A 18 19.37 23.09 -45.29
C GLY A 18 19.51 22.30 -43.99
N LEU A 19 18.72 22.69 -42.99
CA LEU A 19 18.66 22.05 -41.67
C LEU A 19 17.74 20.82 -41.71
N HIS A 20 18.32 19.65 -41.46
CA HIS A 20 17.59 18.39 -41.34
C HIS A 20 17.30 18.09 -39.87
N VAL A 21 16.02 18.16 -39.46
CA VAL A 21 15.54 17.71 -38.14
C VAL A 21 14.99 16.30 -38.27
N ARG A 22 15.71 15.31 -37.76
CA ARG A 22 15.36 13.88 -37.90
C ARG A 22 14.71 13.36 -36.64
N LEU A 23 13.39 13.18 -36.70
CA LEU A 23 12.58 12.68 -35.59
C LEU A 23 12.76 11.17 -35.33
N LEU A 24 13.04 10.41 -36.38
CA LEU A 24 13.44 9.00 -36.33
C LEU A 24 14.53 8.83 -37.40
N PRO A 25 15.82 9.06 -37.05
CA PRO A 25 16.91 9.05 -38.03
C PRO A 25 17.13 7.64 -38.62
N LEU A 26 17.70 7.55 -39.83
CA LEU A 26 18.14 6.26 -40.36
C LEU A 26 19.14 5.61 -39.40
N LEU A 27 18.88 4.36 -39.03
CA LEU A 27 19.75 3.56 -38.18
C LEU A 27 20.54 2.56 -39.03
N PRO A 28 21.81 2.27 -38.70
CA PRO A 28 22.52 1.17 -39.34
C PRO A 28 21.80 -0.15 -39.06
N PRO A 29 21.92 -1.16 -39.95
CA PRO A 29 21.24 -2.44 -39.77
C PRO A 29 21.49 -3.11 -38.41
N ASN A 30 22.70 -2.93 -37.85
CA ASN A 30 23.13 -3.48 -36.58
C ASN A 30 22.89 -2.55 -35.36
N ALA A 31 22.09 -1.50 -35.50
CA ALA A 31 21.79 -0.61 -34.39
C ALA A 31 21.16 -1.38 -33.22
N TYR A 32 21.73 -1.18 -32.03
CA TYR A 32 21.31 -1.78 -30.76
C TYR A 32 21.43 -3.31 -30.65
N GLU A 33 22.14 -3.99 -31.57
CA GLU A 33 22.34 -5.45 -31.50
C GLU A 33 23.03 -5.89 -30.19
N LYS A 34 24.06 -5.16 -29.77
CA LYS A 34 24.81 -5.45 -28.53
C LYS A 34 23.93 -5.28 -27.30
N GLU A 35 23.17 -4.19 -27.24
CA GLU A 35 22.29 -3.88 -26.12
C GLU A 35 21.10 -4.84 -26.06
N SER A 36 20.61 -5.28 -27.22
CA SER A 36 19.51 -6.25 -27.33
C SER A 36 19.91 -7.68 -26.96
N ALA A 37 21.20 -7.96 -26.80
CA ALA A 37 21.67 -9.24 -26.28
C ALA A 37 21.29 -9.45 -24.80
N ASP A 38 21.09 -8.38 -24.04
CA ASP A 38 20.45 -8.44 -22.72
C ASP A 38 18.93 -8.47 -22.89
N GLY A 39 18.32 -9.58 -22.48
CA GLY A 39 16.87 -9.79 -22.58
C GLY A 39 16.04 -8.75 -21.82
N ASP A 40 16.49 -8.28 -20.65
CA ASP A 40 15.76 -7.28 -19.87
C ASP A 40 15.88 -5.90 -20.54
N ALA A 41 17.04 -5.57 -21.12
CA ALA A 41 17.21 -4.34 -21.90
C ALA A 41 16.41 -4.36 -23.21
N LEU A 42 16.36 -5.49 -23.90
CA LEU A 42 15.57 -5.68 -25.11
C LEU A 42 14.08 -5.46 -24.84
N ILE A 43 13.52 -6.15 -23.84
CA ILE A 43 12.10 -6.06 -23.49
C ILE A 43 11.72 -4.64 -23.07
N ARG A 44 12.59 -3.96 -22.32
CA ARG A 44 12.31 -2.61 -21.80
C ARG A 44 12.52 -1.51 -22.83
N LEU A 45 13.65 -1.49 -23.54
CA LEU A 45 14.10 -0.31 -24.30
C LEU A 45 14.23 -0.53 -25.80
N PHE A 46 14.64 -1.74 -26.22
CA PHE A 46 15.05 -1.96 -27.61
C PHE A 46 14.05 -2.78 -28.45
N TYR A 47 12.92 -3.15 -27.86
CA TYR A 47 11.83 -3.87 -28.51
C TYR A 47 11.29 -3.26 -29.82
N PRO A 48 11.35 -1.94 -30.10
CA PRO A 48 10.79 -1.40 -31.34
C PRO A 48 11.82 -1.28 -32.47
N TYR A 49 13.08 -1.70 -32.27
CA TYR A 49 14.12 -1.61 -33.29
C TYR A 49 14.42 -2.97 -33.90
N ARG A 50 14.45 -3.04 -35.24
CA ARG A 50 14.77 -4.28 -35.97
C ARG A 50 15.46 -3.99 -37.29
N ASN A 51 16.68 -4.49 -37.48
CA ASN A 51 17.45 -4.37 -38.73
C ASN A 51 17.56 -2.92 -39.24
N GLY A 52 17.88 -1.98 -38.35
CA GLY A 52 17.95 -0.55 -38.67
C GLY A 52 16.60 0.14 -38.95
N LYS A 53 15.48 -0.53 -38.66
CA LYS A 53 14.11 -0.02 -38.85
C LYS A 53 13.39 0.15 -37.51
N TYR A 54 12.34 0.97 -37.55
CA TYR A 54 11.41 1.22 -36.46
C TYR A 54 10.13 0.42 -36.69
N GLN A 55 9.66 -0.29 -35.66
CA GLN A 55 8.40 -1.01 -35.71
C GLN A 55 7.25 -0.11 -35.26
N PHE A 56 6.20 -0.05 -36.07
CA PHE A 56 4.93 0.61 -35.76
C PHE A 56 3.83 -0.43 -35.76
N ASN A 57 2.97 -0.40 -34.74
CA ASN A 57 1.72 -1.16 -34.76
C ASN A 57 0.65 -0.36 -35.52
N ARG A 58 -0.37 -1.03 -36.07
CA ARG A 58 -1.51 -0.34 -36.69
C ARG A 58 -2.17 0.55 -35.63
N GLY A 59 -2.59 1.75 -36.03
CA GLY A 59 -3.29 2.67 -35.13
C GLY A 59 -2.43 3.29 -34.03
N LEU A 60 -1.11 3.06 -34.02
CA LEU A 60 -0.15 3.82 -33.20
C LEU A 60 0.01 5.22 -33.77
N GLU A 61 0.03 6.21 -32.89
CA GLU A 61 0.47 7.55 -33.23
C GLU A 61 1.82 7.88 -32.60
N PHE A 62 2.68 8.56 -33.36
CA PHE A 62 3.90 9.18 -32.86
C PHE A 62 3.81 10.70 -33.04
N MET A 63 4.01 11.44 -31.96
CA MET A 63 3.92 12.89 -31.92
C MET A 63 5.23 13.50 -31.40
N THR A 64 5.60 14.68 -31.91
CA THR A 64 6.76 15.44 -31.42
C THR A 64 6.53 16.93 -31.58
N GLU A 65 6.82 17.69 -30.53
CA GLU A 65 6.74 19.15 -30.56
C GLU A 65 7.99 19.78 -31.18
N LEU A 66 7.76 20.63 -32.18
CA LEU A 66 8.77 21.40 -32.89
C LEU A 66 8.55 22.89 -32.69
N TYR A 67 9.61 23.60 -32.33
CA TYR A 67 9.66 25.05 -32.34
C TYR A 67 10.64 25.48 -33.43
N LEU A 68 10.15 26.28 -34.37
CA LEU A 68 10.93 26.84 -35.48
C LEU A 68 10.99 28.35 -35.28
N LEU A 69 12.20 28.88 -35.12
CA LEU A 69 12.45 30.31 -35.09
C LEU A 69 13.01 30.73 -36.45
N LEU A 70 12.32 31.65 -37.11
CA LEU A 70 12.69 32.17 -38.43
C LEU A 70 13.16 33.62 -38.27
N GLU A 71 14.46 33.86 -38.43
CA GLU A 71 15.06 35.19 -38.32
C GLU A 71 15.72 35.63 -39.63
N GLN A 72 15.66 36.92 -39.95
CA GLN A 72 16.42 37.51 -41.05
C GLN A 72 17.76 38.07 -40.53
N GLY A 73 18.87 37.47 -40.97
CA GLY A 73 20.22 38.02 -40.77
C GLY A 73 20.71 37.93 -39.33
N ALA A 74 21.64 37.00 -39.08
CA ALA A 74 22.17 36.80 -37.74
C ALA A 74 23.19 37.87 -37.33
N ALA A 75 22.87 38.73 -36.36
CA ALA A 75 23.84 39.68 -35.78
C ALA A 75 24.77 39.00 -34.76
N PRO A 76 26.02 39.47 -34.56
CA PRO A 76 26.93 38.92 -33.56
C PRO A 76 26.39 39.13 -32.12
N GLY A 77 26.00 38.03 -31.44
CA GLY A 77 25.40 38.03 -30.09
C GLY A 77 24.31 36.97 -29.89
N GLN A 78 23.70 36.52 -30.98
CA GLN A 78 22.52 35.64 -30.99
C GLN A 78 22.73 34.22 -30.41
N ARG A 79 23.96 33.72 -30.24
CA ARG A 79 24.18 32.36 -29.73
C ARG A 79 23.65 32.18 -28.30
N GLN A 80 23.80 33.21 -27.44
CA GLN A 80 23.24 33.19 -26.09
C GLN A 80 21.71 33.28 -26.09
N GLU A 81 21.13 33.99 -27.06
CA GLU A 81 19.67 34.08 -27.24
C GLU A 81 19.08 32.74 -27.70
N MET A 82 19.73 32.04 -28.64
CA MET A 82 19.28 30.72 -29.10
C MET A 82 19.29 29.67 -27.99
N SER A 83 20.30 29.68 -27.11
CA SER A 83 20.32 28.82 -25.92
C SER A 83 19.18 29.13 -24.95
N ARG A 84 18.80 30.41 -24.79
CA ARG A 84 17.65 30.80 -23.97
C ARG A 84 16.33 30.34 -24.58
N TYR A 85 16.12 30.53 -25.89
CA TYR A 85 14.93 30.03 -26.58
C TYR A 85 14.80 28.50 -26.46
N ALA A 86 15.89 27.76 -26.61
CA ALA A 86 15.88 26.31 -26.41
C ALA A 86 15.54 25.92 -24.95
N GLN A 87 16.03 26.67 -23.96
CA GLN A 87 15.69 26.47 -22.55
C GLN A 87 14.22 26.77 -22.26
N TRP A 88 13.68 27.88 -22.79
CA TRP A 88 12.27 28.23 -22.67
C TRP A 88 11.36 27.21 -23.33
N PHE A 89 11.75 26.68 -24.49
CA PHE A 89 10.95 25.66 -25.16
C PHE A 89 10.91 24.33 -24.39
N ASN A 90 12.01 23.96 -23.70
CA ASN A 90 12.02 22.78 -22.84
C ASN A 90 11.40 23.02 -21.46
N ASN A 91 11.36 24.28 -20.98
CA ASN A 91 10.79 24.68 -19.69
C ASN A 91 9.89 25.90 -19.90
N PRO A 92 8.69 25.71 -20.51
CA PRO A 92 7.83 26.83 -20.82
C PRO A 92 7.33 27.52 -19.55
N LEU A 93 7.21 28.85 -19.63
CA LEU A 93 6.57 29.64 -18.57
C LEU A 93 5.10 29.22 -18.46
N TYR A 94 4.61 29.14 -17.23
CA TYR A 94 3.24 28.77 -16.93
C TYR A 94 2.66 29.71 -15.88
N ALA A 95 1.46 30.23 -16.15
CA ALA A 95 0.72 31.04 -15.19
C ALA A 95 0.07 30.13 -14.15
N VAL A 96 0.74 29.97 -13.01
CA VAL A 96 0.27 29.09 -11.92
C VAL A 96 -0.93 29.74 -11.22
N PRO A 97 -2.11 29.09 -11.17
CA PRO A 97 -3.22 29.60 -10.38
C PRO A 97 -2.89 29.52 -8.88
N ASP A 98 -3.38 30.46 -8.10
CA ASP A 98 -3.32 30.36 -6.64
C ASP A 98 -4.05 29.07 -6.20
N PRO A 99 -3.41 28.16 -5.44
CA PRO A 99 -4.03 26.91 -5.03
C PRO A 99 -5.33 27.08 -4.24
N MET A 100 -5.46 28.13 -3.43
CA MET A 100 -6.69 28.43 -2.70
C MET A 100 -7.82 28.74 -3.68
N VAL A 101 -7.54 29.56 -4.70
CA VAL A 101 -8.52 29.91 -5.74
C VAL A 101 -8.87 28.67 -6.57
N ALA A 102 -7.87 27.92 -7.02
CA ALA A 102 -8.06 26.73 -7.84
C ALA A 102 -9.00 25.71 -7.18
N CYS A 103 -8.76 25.38 -5.90
CA CYS A 103 -9.60 24.47 -5.14
C CYS A 103 -10.98 25.06 -4.80
N ALA A 104 -11.08 26.36 -4.53
CA ALA A 104 -12.34 27.01 -4.17
C ALA A 104 -13.35 27.08 -5.33
N THR A 105 -12.91 26.95 -6.59
CA THR A 105 -13.82 26.91 -7.75
C THR A 105 -14.80 25.74 -7.72
N GLY A 106 -14.45 24.64 -7.03
CA GLY A 106 -15.21 23.40 -7.06
C GLY A 106 -15.11 22.62 -8.38
N ALA A 107 -14.31 23.06 -9.36
CA ALA A 107 -14.19 22.41 -10.67
C ALA A 107 -13.63 20.97 -10.61
N LEU A 108 -12.94 20.62 -9.52
CA LEU A 108 -12.43 19.28 -9.24
C LEU A 108 -13.27 18.54 -8.17
N GLY A 109 -14.45 19.07 -7.82
CA GLY A 109 -15.21 18.60 -6.68
C GLY A 109 -14.55 18.95 -5.33
N PRO A 110 -14.80 18.17 -4.27
CA PRO A 110 -14.43 18.52 -2.90
C PRO A 110 -12.95 18.21 -2.62
N VAL A 111 -12.07 19.11 -3.04
CA VAL A 111 -10.61 19.04 -2.80
C VAL A 111 -10.14 20.32 -2.11
N SER A 112 -9.25 20.20 -1.13
CA SER A 112 -8.64 21.34 -0.43
C SER A 112 -7.22 21.60 -0.91
N PRO A 113 -6.76 22.87 -0.89
CA PRO A 113 -5.36 23.20 -1.14
C PRO A 113 -4.46 22.59 -0.06
N ARG A 114 -3.17 22.41 -0.39
CA ARG A 114 -2.14 22.01 0.58
C ARG A 114 -1.94 23.17 1.56
N VAL A 115 -2.01 22.86 2.85
CA VAL A 115 -1.77 23.81 3.94
C VAL A 115 -0.61 23.29 4.78
N GLU A 116 0.36 24.15 5.08
CA GLU A 116 1.48 23.79 5.94
C GLU A 116 0.99 23.46 7.36
N GLY A 117 1.47 22.36 7.94
CA GLY A 117 1.03 21.92 9.26
C GLY A 117 -0.32 21.18 9.25
N GLU A 118 -0.87 20.83 8.09
CA GLU A 118 -2.01 19.94 7.94
C GLU A 118 -1.63 18.72 7.08
N PHE A 119 -1.94 17.51 7.58
CA PHE A 119 -1.64 16.24 6.92
C PHE A 119 -0.19 16.11 6.41
N ASP A 120 0.79 16.53 7.22
CA ASP A 120 2.20 16.57 6.80
C ASP A 120 2.74 15.18 6.42
N ALA A 121 2.23 14.11 7.04
CA ALA A 121 2.58 12.74 6.69
C ALA A 121 2.15 12.36 5.26
N TYR A 122 0.96 12.80 4.82
CA TYR A 122 0.54 12.64 3.42
C TYR A 122 1.43 13.44 2.49
N THR A 123 1.69 14.70 2.84
CA THR A 123 2.60 15.57 2.09
C THR A 123 3.97 14.91 1.92
N HIS A 124 4.51 14.32 2.99
CA HIS A 124 5.78 13.60 2.94
C HIS A 124 5.73 12.37 2.01
N LEU A 125 4.63 11.59 2.05
CA LEU A 125 4.41 10.47 1.14
C LEU A 125 4.39 10.93 -0.33
N VAL A 126 3.71 12.03 -0.65
CA VAL A 126 3.69 12.61 -2.00
C VAL A 126 5.10 13.01 -2.44
N GLU A 127 5.81 13.77 -1.62
CA GLU A 127 7.17 14.27 -1.94
C GLU A 127 8.18 13.13 -2.12
N LYS A 128 8.19 12.17 -1.19
CA LYS A 128 9.08 11.01 -1.23
C LYS A 128 8.75 10.10 -2.40
N GLY A 129 7.46 9.85 -2.65
CA GLY A 129 7.00 9.05 -3.77
C GLY A 129 7.36 9.66 -5.11
N PHE A 130 7.21 10.98 -5.25
CA PHE A 130 7.64 11.70 -6.46
C PHE A 130 9.14 11.54 -6.71
N ALA A 131 9.96 11.74 -5.68
CA ALA A 131 11.41 11.56 -5.79
C ALA A 131 11.77 10.12 -6.21
N ALA A 132 11.10 9.12 -5.63
CA ALA A 132 11.33 7.71 -5.95
C ALA A 132 10.99 7.37 -7.41
N ILE A 133 9.87 7.88 -7.95
CA ILE A 133 9.54 7.62 -9.37
C ILE A 133 10.48 8.35 -10.33
N GLU A 134 11.00 9.53 -9.97
CA GLU A 134 11.98 10.23 -10.82
C GLU A 134 13.38 9.60 -10.76
N GLU A 135 13.78 9.07 -9.60
CA GLU A 135 15.00 8.24 -9.49
C GLU A 135 14.86 6.97 -10.35
N ARG A 136 13.75 6.24 -10.18
CA ARG A 136 13.46 5.04 -10.96
C ARG A 136 13.42 5.32 -12.46
N ARG A 137 12.85 6.45 -12.88
CA ARG A 137 12.84 6.90 -14.28
C ARG A 137 14.25 6.95 -14.87
N GLN A 138 15.22 7.46 -14.11
CA GLN A 138 16.62 7.49 -14.51
C GLN A 138 17.24 6.08 -14.52
N GLU A 139 17.06 5.31 -13.45
CA GLU A 139 17.61 3.95 -13.32
C GLU A 139 17.11 3.00 -14.41
N LYS A 140 15.81 3.03 -14.70
CA LYS A 140 15.16 2.19 -15.70
C LYS A 140 15.29 2.77 -17.10
N ARG A 141 15.78 4.01 -17.23
CA ARG A 141 15.89 4.78 -18.48
C ARG A 141 14.54 4.86 -19.19
N GLU A 142 13.54 5.37 -18.49
CA GLU A 142 12.17 5.53 -18.99
C GLU A 142 12.09 6.68 -20.02
N TYR A 143 12.82 6.47 -21.11
CA TYR A 143 13.13 7.39 -22.19
C TYR A 143 13.05 6.62 -23.51
N GLY A 144 12.88 7.37 -24.59
CA GLY A 144 12.76 6.86 -25.95
C GLY A 144 11.45 7.27 -26.60
N TRP A 145 11.42 7.23 -27.93
CA TRP A 145 10.30 7.73 -28.74
C TRP A 145 8.95 7.03 -28.50
N LEU A 146 8.95 5.79 -27.99
CA LEU A 146 7.75 5.07 -27.55
C LEU A 146 7.56 5.06 -26.04
N ASN A 147 8.56 5.44 -25.25
CA ASN A 147 8.60 5.13 -23.81
C ASN A 147 8.43 6.38 -22.94
N TYR A 148 8.90 7.53 -23.44
CA TYR A 148 8.96 8.75 -22.67
C TYR A 148 7.57 9.22 -22.23
N GLY A 149 7.40 9.42 -20.93
CA GLY A 149 6.14 9.88 -20.32
C GLY A 149 5.45 8.81 -19.45
N ASP A 150 5.71 7.53 -19.69
CA ASP A 150 5.18 6.42 -18.88
C ASP A 150 6.20 5.96 -17.80
N TRP A 151 5.96 4.79 -17.21
CA TRP A 151 6.82 4.10 -16.25
C TRP A 151 6.87 2.59 -16.52
N HIS A 152 7.93 1.91 -16.07
CA HIS A 152 8.18 0.49 -16.39
C HIS A 152 8.34 -0.41 -15.16
N GLY A 153 7.79 -1.63 -15.27
CA GLY A 153 8.25 -2.80 -14.54
C GLY A 153 7.44 -3.16 -13.30
N GLU A 154 6.13 -2.93 -13.31
CA GLU A 154 5.24 -3.40 -12.23
C GLU A 154 5.14 -4.94 -12.19
N ARG A 155 5.13 -5.61 -13.34
CA ARG A 155 5.35 -7.06 -13.49
C ARG A 155 6.74 -7.38 -14.04
N ARG A 156 7.74 -6.56 -13.72
CA ARG A 156 9.14 -6.66 -14.21
C ARG A 156 9.36 -6.38 -15.71
N PHE A 157 8.45 -6.74 -16.62
CA PHE A 157 8.66 -6.66 -18.08
C PHE A 157 7.73 -5.70 -18.82
N ASN A 158 6.69 -5.18 -18.17
CA ASN A 158 5.66 -4.38 -18.81
C ASN A 158 5.93 -2.88 -18.65
N TRP A 159 5.46 -2.14 -19.63
CA TRP A 159 5.14 -0.73 -19.47
C TRP A 159 3.82 -0.59 -18.73
N GLY A 160 3.70 0.50 -17.99
CA GLY A 160 2.62 0.73 -17.05
C GLY A 160 1.34 1.20 -17.70
N ASN A 161 1.45 1.80 -18.89
CA ASN A 161 0.37 2.50 -19.59
C ASN A 161 -0.43 3.37 -18.61
N LEU A 162 0.29 4.01 -17.69
CA LEU A 162 -0.24 4.90 -16.67
C LEU A 162 -1.38 4.30 -15.81
N GLU A 163 -1.31 3.00 -15.50
CA GLU A 163 -2.29 2.33 -14.63
C GLU A 163 -2.51 3.13 -13.34
N TYR A 164 -3.79 3.37 -12.99
CA TYR A 164 -4.25 4.24 -11.89
C TYR A 164 -4.11 5.75 -12.12
N ASP A 165 -3.99 6.19 -13.38
CA ASP A 165 -4.20 7.59 -13.78
C ASP A 165 -3.18 8.54 -13.13
N LEU A 166 -1.89 8.23 -13.30
CA LEU A 166 -0.77 9.00 -12.75
C LEU A 166 -0.87 10.49 -13.11
N GLN A 167 -1.35 10.78 -14.32
CA GLN A 167 -1.60 12.14 -14.77
C GLN A 167 -2.64 12.84 -13.88
N TRP A 168 -3.78 12.23 -13.55
CA TRP A 168 -4.77 12.83 -12.64
C TRP A 168 -4.18 13.09 -11.26
N ALA A 169 -3.50 12.09 -10.70
CA ALA A 169 -2.81 12.19 -9.42
C ALA A 169 -1.87 13.40 -9.36
N LEU A 170 -1.03 13.58 -10.38
CA LEU A 170 -0.09 14.71 -10.46
C LEU A 170 -0.79 16.05 -10.73
N GLY A 171 -1.83 16.06 -11.57
CA GLY A 171 -2.62 17.26 -11.84
C GLY A 171 -3.34 17.80 -10.59
N LEU A 172 -3.87 16.90 -9.75
CA LEU A 172 -4.44 17.28 -8.46
C LEU A 172 -3.39 17.86 -7.51
N GLU A 173 -2.22 17.22 -7.40
CA GLU A 173 -1.15 17.75 -6.54
C GLU A 173 -0.58 19.08 -7.07
N PHE A 174 -0.55 19.28 -8.38
CA PHE A 174 -0.24 20.59 -8.97
C PHE A 174 -1.27 21.65 -8.50
N LEU A 175 -2.56 21.41 -8.67
CA LEU A 175 -3.60 22.38 -8.32
C LEU A 175 -3.68 22.65 -6.81
N ARG A 176 -3.33 21.66 -5.98
CA ARG A 176 -3.26 21.79 -4.52
C ARG A 176 -2.03 22.54 -4.02
N SER A 177 -0.91 22.50 -4.73
CA SER A 177 0.38 23.00 -4.25
C SER A 177 0.99 24.14 -5.07
N GLY A 178 0.53 24.35 -6.30
CA GLY A 178 1.16 25.24 -7.28
C GLY A 178 2.49 24.72 -7.84
N SER A 179 2.91 23.49 -7.52
CA SER A 179 4.24 22.99 -7.88
C SER A 179 4.32 22.52 -9.34
N LEU A 180 5.09 23.25 -10.16
CA LEU A 180 5.27 22.95 -11.59
C LEU A 180 5.88 21.57 -11.87
N LYS A 181 6.58 20.95 -10.91
CA LYS A 181 7.13 19.59 -11.11
C LYS A 181 6.03 18.56 -11.37
N TYR A 182 4.88 18.69 -10.68
CA TYR A 182 3.75 17.80 -10.86
C TYR A 182 3.05 18.09 -12.19
N LEU A 183 2.87 19.37 -12.53
CA LEU A 183 2.32 19.80 -13.83
C LEU A 183 3.13 19.17 -14.98
N TRP A 184 4.44 19.37 -15.01
CA TRP A 184 5.23 18.93 -16.16
C TRP A 184 5.38 17.41 -16.23
N ARG A 185 5.50 16.72 -15.09
CA ARG A 185 5.56 15.26 -15.10
C ARG A 185 4.24 14.63 -15.53
N GLY A 186 3.11 15.18 -15.08
CA GLY A 186 1.79 14.72 -15.49
C GLY A 186 1.46 15.10 -16.94
N ALA A 187 1.93 16.24 -17.45
CA ALA A 187 1.80 16.60 -18.86
C ALA A 187 2.53 15.60 -19.77
N GLN A 188 3.74 15.17 -19.39
CA GLN A 188 4.48 14.12 -20.11
C GLN A 188 3.70 12.79 -20.11
N ALA A 189 3.08 12.43 -18.99
CA ALA A 189 2.22 11.25 -18.89
C ALA A 189 0.97 11.37 -19.77
N ALA A 190 0.23 12.48 -19.68
CA ALA A 190 -0.97 12.70 -20.48
C ALA A 190 -0.67 12.68 -21.98
N GLN A 191 0.43 13.33 -22.40
CA GLN A 191 0.90 13.31 -23.80
C GLN A 191 1.20 11.89 -24.27
N HIS A 192 1.88 11.09 -23.45
CA HIS A 192 2.16 9.69 -23.75
C HIS A 192 0.88 8.88 -23.90
N SER A 193 -0.05 9.01 -22.94
CA SER A 193 -1.34 8.32 -22.92
C SER A 193 -2.12 8.51 -24.22
N VAL A 194 -2.27 9.78 -24.64
CA VAL A 194 -3.08 10.10 -25.83
C VAL A 194 -2.37 9.77 -27.13
N THR A 195 -1.07 9.45 -27.14
CA THR A 195 -0.32 9.15 -28.37
C THR A 195 0.03 7.67 -28.48
N ILE A 196 0.86 7.16 -27.56
CA ILE A 196 1.41 5.80 -27.62
C ILE A 196 0.39 4.76 -27.16
N ASP A 197 -0.24 4.98 -26.00
CA ASP A 197 -1.13 3.99 -25.38
C ASP A 197 -2.55 3.99 -25.98
N THR A 198 -2.85 4.92 -26.89
CA THR A 198 -4.16 5.06 -27.51
C THR A 198 -4.20 4.46 -28.92
N VAL A 199 -5.28 3.75 -29.24
CA VAL A 199 -5.58 3.17 -30.55
C VAL A 199 -6.32 4.21 -31.39
N TYR A 200 -5.70 4.66 -32.48
CA TYR A 200 -6.29 5.63 -33.39
C TYR A 200 -7.12 5.03 -34.51
N GLU A 201 -6.76 3.83 -34.97
CA GLU A 201 -7.37 3.17 -36.12
C GLU A 201 -7.73 1.73 -35.72
N PRO A 202 -8.88 1.50 -35.07
CA PRO A 202 -9.27 0.18 -34.59
C PRO A 202 -9.56 -0.76 -35.75
N TRP A 203 -9.13 -2.02 -35.65
CA TRP A 203 -9.37 -3.06 -36.68
C TRP A 203 -10.23 -4.22 -36.20
N SER A 204 -10.74 -4.13 -34.97
CA SER A 204 -11.66 -5.11 -34.39
C SER A 204 -12.64 -4.39 -33.47
N SER A 205 -13.88 -4.88 -33.43
CA SER A 205 -14.89 -4.44 -32.47
C SER A 205 -14.47 -4.64 -31.01
N ARG A 206 -13.49 -5.51 -30.74
CA ARG A 206 -12.90 -5.71 -29.40
C ARG A 206 -12.02 -4.55 -28.93
N MET A 207 -11.64 -3.62 -29.81
CA MET A 207 -10.79 -2.47 -29.48
C MET A 207 -11.59 -1.25 -29.02
N ALA A 208 -12.82 -1.44 -28.54
CA ALA A 208 -13.71 -0.33 -28.21
C ALA A 208 -13.27 0.51 -27.00
N GLY A 209 -12.32 0.04 -26.18
CA GLY A 209 -11.72 0.88 -25.13
C GLY A 209 -10.73 1.90 -25.68
N LEU A 210 -10.27 1.71 -26.92
CA LEU A 210 -9.25 2.51 -27.60
C LEU A 210 -7.97 2.80 -26.80
N GLN A 211 -7.74 2.14 -25.66
CA GLN A 211 -6.52 2.25 -24.87
C GLN A 211 -5.96 0.85 -24.62
N TRP A 212 -4.65 0.72 -24.74
CA TRP A 212 -3.93 -0.49 -24.36
C TRP A 212 -3.77 -0.56 -22.85
N THR A 213 -4.06 -1.72 -22.29
CA THR A 213 -3.67 -2.07 -20.92
C THR A 213 -2.16 -2.20 -20.84
N HIS A 214 -1.57 -1.92 -19.67
CA HIS A 214 -0.17 -2.17 -19.33
C HIS A 214 0.37 -3.44 -20.02
N SER A 215 1.35 -3.28 -20.91
CA SER A 215 1.75 -4.34 -21.84
C SER A 215 3.26 -4.31 -22.11
N VAL A 216 3.78 -5.37 -22.72
CA VAL A 216 5.14 -5.32 -23.27
C VAL A 216 5.16 -4.32 -24.42
N GLY A 217 6.09 -3.36 -24.35
CA GLY A 217 6.23 -2.30 -25.35
C GLY A 217 5.00 -1.41 -25.54
N HIS A 218 4.21 -1.16 -24.48
CA HIS A 218 2.96 -0.37 -24.47
C HIS A 218 1.77 -0.99 -25.21
N ILE A 219 2.00 -1.44 -26.45
CA ILE A 219 0.96 -1.83 -27.41
C ILE A 219 1.05 -3.31 -27.81
N GLY A 220 2.02 -4.05 -27.27
CA GLY A 220 2.24 -5.47 -27.55
C GLY A 220 2.65 -5.81 -28.98
N ASN A 221 2.68 -7.12 -29.27
CA ASN A 221 3.02 -7.71 -30.57
C ASN A 221 4.43 -7.40 -31.12
N PHE A 222 5.37 -6.99 -30.27
CA PHE A 222 6.80 -6.93 -30.62
C PHE A 222 7.50 -8.29 -30.51
N PHE A 223 6.91 -9.22 -29.76
CA PHE A 223 7.44 -10.55 -29.51
C PHE A 223 6.38 -11.62 -29.81
N ASP A 224 6.83 -12.84 -30.06
CA ASP A 224 5.93 -13.99 -30.13
C ASP A 224 5.28 -14.23 -28.76
N ARG A 225 3.99 -14.58 -28.76
CA ARG A 225 3.23 -14.86 -27.53
C ARG A 225 3.78 -16.07 -26.77
N ASN A 226 4.45 -16.98 -27.48
CA ASN A 226 5.05 -18.20 -26.95
C ASN A 226 6.58 -18.08 -26.76
N ASP A 227 7.14 -16.88 -26.85
CA ASP A 227 8.57 -16.67 -26.68
C ASP A 227 9.04 -17.17 -25.30
N ASP A 228 10.09 -18.01 -25.29
CA ASP A 228 10.59 -18.69 -24.09
C ASP A 228 11.04 -17.69 -23.01
N ARG A 229 11.40 -16.46 -23.39
CA ARG A 229 11.71 -15.38 -22.43
C ARG A 229 10.53 -15.03 -21.55
N PHE A 230 9.30 -15.17 -22.03
CA PHE A 230 8.10 -14.92 -21.24
C PHE A 230 7.54 -16.19 -20.59
N ARG A 231 7.75 -17.37 -21.21
CA ARG A 231 7.31 -18.66 -20.64
C ARG A 231 7.98 -18.96 -19.30
N LYS A 232 9.28 -18.64 -19.14
CA LYS A 232 10.03 -18.86 -17.90
C LYS A 232 9.52 -18.05 -16.70
N PHE A 233 8.73 -17.00 -16.92
CA PHE A 233 8.12 -16.24 -15.83
C PHE A 233 6.88 -16.93 -15.24
N GLY A 234 6.40 -18.03 -15.82
CA GLY A 234 5.25 -18.77 -15.28
C GLY A 234 3.96 -17.94 -15.27
N ASN A 235 3.09 -18.17 -14.29
CA ASN A 235 1.79 -17.50 -14.17
C ASN A 235 1.87 -16.08 -13.56
N VAL A 236 2.76 -15.23 -14.06
CA VAL A 236 2.81 -13.79 -13.69
C VAL A 236 1.68 -12.99 -14.39
N PHE A 237 0.83 -13.69 -15.13
CA PHE A 237 -0.03 -13.16 -16.18
C PHE A 237 -1.52 -13.36 -15.94
N GLY A 238 -1.92 -14.01 -14.83
CA GLY A 238 -3.30 -14.49 -14.71
C GLY A 238 -3.70 -15.42 -15.85
N LEU A 239 -2.71 -16.17 -16.36
CA LEU A 239 -2.96 -17.25 -17.28
C LEU A 239 -3.59 -18.39 -16.51
N SER A 240 -4.71 -18.88 -17.02
CA SER A 240 -5.40 -20.03 -16.46
C SER A 240 -4.55 -21.31 -16.54
N ARG A 241 -3.51 -21.35 -17.41
CA ARG A 241 -2.54 -22.45 -17.56
C ARG A 241 -1.14 -21.95 -18.01
N PRO A 242 -0.03 -22.64 -17.67
CA PRO A 242 1.33 -22.24 -18.04
C PRO A 242 1.65 -22.17 -19.55
N ASP A 243 0.83 -22.81 -20.38
CA ASP A 243 0.94 -22.89 -21.84
C ASP A 243 -0.01 -21.93 -22.57
N ALA A 244 -0.83 -21.16 -21.85
CA ALA A 244 -1.77 -20.24 -22.46
C ALA A 244 -1.04 -18.99 -23.04
N PRO A 245 -1.48 -18.46 -24.20
CA PRO A 245 -0.88 -17.27 -24.79
C PRO A 245 -1.04 -16.06 -23.88
N ASN A 246 0.06 -15.32 -23.71
CA ASN A 246 0.11 -14.18 -22.80
C ASN A 246 -0.53 -12.91 -23.40
N PRO A 247 -1.66 -12.43 -22.86
CA PRO A 247 -2.36 -11.27 -23.42
C PRO A 247 -1.53 -9.99 -23.32
N PHE A 248 -0.67 -9.85 -22.31
CA PHE A 248 0.14 -8.64 -22.10
C PHE A 248 1.33 -8.55 -23.05
N VAL A 249 1.81 -9.68 -23.61
CA VAL A 249 2.77 -9.70 -24.73
C VAL A 249 2.07 -9.39 -26.04
N ALA A 250 0.84 -9.86 -26.21
CA ALA A 250 0.01 -9.63 -27.40
C ALA A 250 -0.54 -8.21 -27.52
N GLY A 251 -0.51 -7.42 -26.45
CA GLY A 251 -1.24 -6.16 -26.35
C GLY A 251 -2.65 -6.45 -25.80
N ALA A 252 -2.86 -6.13 -24.54
CA ALA A 252 -4.14 -6.35 -23.88
C ALA A 252 -5.02 -5.10 -23.99
N ILE A 253 -6.33 -5.29 -24.15
CA ILE A 253 -7.32 -4.22 -24.05
C ILE A 253 -8.38 -4.70 -23.07
N ASP A 254 -8.50 -3.98 -21.96
CA ASP A 254 -9.56 -4.14 -20.97
C ASP A 254 -10.33 -2.83 -20.83
N VAL A 255 -11.44 -2.77 -21.57
CA VAL A 255 -12.34 -1.61 -21.63
C VAL A 255 -12.99 -1.25 -20.30
N ALA A 256 -12.99 -2.17 -19.32
CA ALA A 256 -13.67 -1.96 -18.06
C ALA A 256 -12.68 -1.61 -16.94
N GLY A 257 -11.59 -2.37 -16.80
CA GLY A 257 -10.71 -2.26 -15.64
C GLY A 257 -9.44 -1.42 -15.80
N HIS A 258 -9.08 -0.99 -17.02
CA HIS A 258 -7.76 -0.40 -17.31
C HIS A 258 -7.79 0.74 -18.35
N THR A 259 -8.86 1.53 -18.37
CA THR A 259 -8.97 2.74 -19.19
C THR A 259 -9.03 3.94 -18.24
N PHE A 260 -8.19 4.95 -18.48
CA PHE A 260 -8.04 6.12 -17.60
C PHE A 260 -8.06 7.39 -18.46
N VAL A 261 -9.04 8.27 -18.22
CA VAL A 261 -9.23 9.49 -19.03
C VAL A 261 -9.22 10.78 -18.21
N GLY A 262 -9.43 10.71 -16.90
CA GLY A 262 -9.55 11.87 -16.02
C GLY A 262 -8.40 12.85 -16.13
N GLY A 263 -7.16 12.37 -15.97
CA GLY A 263 -6.04 13.27 -16.07
C GLY A 263 -5.76 13.76 -17.49
N ASN A 264 -6.16 13.03 -18.53
CA ASN A 264 -6.02 13.53 -19.91
C ASN A 264 -6.99 14.71 -20.17
N PHE A 265 -8.22 14.63 -19.66
CA PHE A 265 -9.15 15.78 -19.67
C PHE A 265 -8.57 16.96 -18.87
N LEU A 266 -8.05 16.69 -17.66
CA LEU A 266 -7.46 17.72 -16.82
C LEU A 266 -6.30 18.43 -17.51
N TYR A 267 -5.36 17.68 -18.10
CA TYR A 267 -4.21 18.26 -18.80
C TYR A 267 -4.59 18.98 -20.09
N ALA A 268 -5.61 18.50 -20.81
CA ALA A 268 -6.15 19.23 -21.95
C ALA A 268 -6.62 20.64 -21.54
N MET A 269 -7.26 20.78 -20.37
CA MET A 269 -7.69 22.07 -19.83
C MET A 269 -6.52 22.90 -19.29
N LEU A 270 -5.61 22.28 -18.52
CA LEU A 270 -4.46 22.98 -17.93
C LEU A 270 -3.51 23.53 -19.00
N LEU A 271 -3.37 22.85 -20.12
CA LEU A 271 -2.46 23.22 -21.21
C LEU A 271 -3.16 23.93 -22.37
N GLY A 272 -4.50 23.94 -22.38
CA GLY A 272 -5.28 24.44 -23.52
C GLY A 272 -5.04 23.62 -24.79
N ASP A 273 -4.90 22.30 -24.67
CA ASP A 273 -4.65 21.39 -25.80
C ASP A 273 -5.96 20.81 -26.36
N PRO A 274 -6.49 21.33 -27.49
CA PRO A 274 -7.72 20.83 -28.08
C PRO A 274 -7.58 19.44 -28.68
N ARG A 275 -6.37 19.02 -29.07
CA ARG A 275 -6.13 17.68 -29.61
C ARG A 275 -6.22 16.66 -28.49
N MET A 276 -5.56 16.92 -27.36
CA MET A 276 -5.65 16.05 -26.19
C MET A 276 -7.10 15.90 -25.73
N LEU A 277 -7.87 17.00 -25.71
CA LEU A 277 -9.30 16.97 -25.41
C LEU A 277 -10.06 16.04 -26.36
N GLN A 278 -9.89 16.23 -27.67
CA GLN A 278 -10.58 15.45 -28.70
C GLN A 278 -10.27 13.94 -28.60
N VAL A 279 -9.01 13.58 -28.41
CA VAL A 279 -8.60 12.17 -28.29
C VAL A 279 -9.17 11.56 -27.02
N THR A 280 -9.15 12.29 -25.91
CA THR A 280 -9.69 11.84 -24.63
C THR A 280 -11.20 11.61 -24.69
N GLU A 281 -11.94 12.56 -25.28
CA GLU A 281 -13.39 12.44 -25.48
C GLU A 281 -13.73 11.26 -26.40
N ARG A 282 -12.94 11.00 -27.44
CA ARG A 282 -13.10 9.81 -28.29
C ARG A 282 -12.95 8.53 -27.47
N VAL A 283 -11.92 8.41 -26.62
CA VAL A 283 -11.72 7.23 -25.77
C VAL A 283 -12.93 7.02 -24.84
N ALA A 284 -13.35 8.07 -24.12
CA ALA A 284 -14.50 8.01 -23.21
C ALA A 284 -15.80 7.63 -23.93
N THR A 285 -16.03 8.20 -25.12
CA THR A 285 -17.22 7.92 -25.95
C THR A 285 -17.27 6.47 -26.38
N HIS A 286 -16.15 5.93 -26.89
CA HIS A 286 -16.10 4.55 -27.34
C HIS A 286 -16.23 3.55 -26.18
N GLN A 287 -15.61 3.82 -25.03
CA GLN A 287 -15.81 3.02 -23.81
C GLN A 287 -17.29 3.01 -23.41
N ALA A 288 -17.93 4.19 -23.35
CA ALA A 288 -19.32 4.32 -22.95
C ALA A 288 -20.29 3.63 -23.92
N ALA A 289 -20.11 3.84 -25.22
CA ALA A 289 -20.92 3.23 -26.27
C ALA A 289 -20.81 1.69 -26.28
N TYR A 290 -19.63 1.16 -25.96
CA TYR A 290 -19.41 -0.29 -25.91
C TYR A 290 -20.01 -0.94 -24.67
N LEU A 291 -19.87 -0.30 -23.51
CA LEU A 291 -20.27 -0.90 -22.23
C LEU A 291 -21.78 -0.81 -21.99
N THR A 292 -22.43 0.29 -22.36
CA THR A 292 -23.84 0.56 -22.01
C THR A 292 -24.87 -0.46 -22.50
N PRO A 293 -24.76 -1.11 -23.69
CA PRO A 293 -25.79 -2.05 -24.16
C PRO A 293 -25.94 -3.32 -23.30
N SER A 294 -24.87 -3.75 -22.62
CA SER A 294 -24.86 -5.01 -21.88
C SER A 294 -23.88 -4.97 -20.71
N PHE A 295 -23.87 -3.86 -19.96
CA PHE A 295 -22.89 -3.63 -18.91
C PHE A 295 -22.96 -4.70 -17.82
N ASP A 296 -21.82 -5.30 -17.51
CA ASP A 296 -21.63 -6.19 -16.38
C ASP A 296 -20.18 -6.17 -15.90
N PHE A 297 -19.94 -6.61 -14.66
CA PHE A 297 -18.61 -6.64 -14.06
C PHE A 297 -18.39 -7.88 -13.18
N SER A 298 -17.16 -8.39 -13.18
CA SER A 298 -16.69 -9.52 -12.36
C SER A 298 -15.71 -9.12 -11.26
N ILE A 299 -15.34 -7.83 -11.20
CA ILE A 299 -14.55 -7.20 -10.15
C ILE A 299 -15.03 -5.75 -10.01
N GLU A 300 -15.06 -5.21 -8.79
CA GLU A 300 -15.64 -3.91 -8.47
C GLU A 300 -14.97 -2.76 -9.24
N ARG A 301 -13.64 -2.81 -9.44
CA ARG A 301 -12.91 -1.79 -10.22
C ARG A 301 -13.32 -1.74 -11.69
N ALA A 302 -13.81 -2.85 -12.24
CA ALA A 302 -14.34 -2.90 -13.61
C ALA A 302 -15.72 -2.23 -13.72
N ALA A 303 -16.35 -1.87 -12.59
CA ALA A 303 -17.44 -0.91 -12.54
C ALA A 303 -17.01 0.49 -12.08
N GLY A 304 -16.01 0.56 -11.21
CA GLY A 304 -15.47 1.83 -10.72
C GLY A 304 -14.84 2.68 -11.83
N TRP A 305 -13.92 2.14 -12.62
CA TRP A 305 -13.23 2.94 -13.65
C TRP A 305 -14.15 3.47 -14.75
N PRO A 306 -15.08 2.70 -15.33
CA PRO A 306 -16.00 3.24 -16.33
C PRO A 306 -16.93 4.30 -15.73
N LEU A 307 -17.37 4.12 -14.48
CA LEU A 307 -18.16 5.13 -13.76
C LEU A 307 -17.37 6.43 -13.55
N ILE A 308 -16.13 6.33 -13.10
CA ILE A 308 -15.23 7.48 -12.93
C ILE A 308 -15.04 8.22 -14.26
N ASN A 309 -14.68 7.49 -15.32
CA ASN A 309 -14.45 8.06 -16.64
C ASN A 309 -15.69 8.75 -17.20
N ALA A 310 -16.88 8.15 -17.02
CA ALA A 310 -18.14 8.74 -17.46
C ALA A 310 -18.50 10.01 -16.67
N VAL A 311 -18.29 10.01 -15.36
CA VAL A 311 -18.52 11.21 -14.53
C VAL A 311 -17.54 12.34 -14.90
N GLU A 312 -16.24 12.03 -15.03
CA GLU A 312 -15.22 13.03 -15.37
C GLU A 312 -15.41 13.57 -16.81
N ALA A 313 -15.85 12.73 -17.76
CA ALA A 313 -16.23 13.16 -19.09
C ALA A 313 -17.46 14.08 -19.07
N TYR A 314 -18.48 13.77 -18.26
CA TYR A 314 -19.67 14.63 -18.09
C TYR A 314 -19.29 16.00 -17.50
N GLU A 315 -18.52 16.03 -16.42
CA GLU A 315 -18.11 17.29 -15.78
C GLU A 315 -17.26 18.16 -16.72
N THR A 316 -16.43 17.55 -17.57
CA THR A 316 -15.57 18.28 -18.50
C THR A 316 -16.34 18.81 -19.72
N THR A 317 -17.26 18.01 -20.28
CA THR A 317 -17.90 18.32 -21.58
C THR A 317 -19.33 18.84 -21.44
N GLY A 318 -19.99 18.63 -20.30
CA GLY A 318 -21.42 18.86 -20.11
C GLY A 318 -22.32 17.92 -20.93
N ASN A 319 -21.76 16.91 -21.62
CA ASN A 319 -22.53 16.05 -22.52
C ASN A 319 -23.35 15.01 -21.73
N PRO A 320 -24.70 15.06 -21.76
CA PRO A 320 -25.55 14.18 -20.97
C PRO A 320 -25.45 12.70 -21.35
N PHE A 321 -24.87 12.38 -22.52
CA PHE A 321 -24.56 11.00 -22.90
C PHE A 321 -23.75 10.27 -21.81
N TYR A 322 -22.75 10.93 -21.24
CA TYR A 322 -21.88 10.30 -20.24
C TYR A 322 -22.59 10.13 -18.88
N LEU A 323 -23.41 11.08 -18.45
CA LEU A 323 -24.20 10.92 -17.23
C LEU A 323 -25.23 9.79 -17.35
N ASN A 324 -25.83 9.61 -18.53
CA ASN A 324 -26.70 8.48 -18.82
C ASN A 324 -25.93 7.14 -18.81
N ALA A 325 -24.71 7.11 -19.36
CA ALA A 325 -23.85 5.92 -19.27
C ALA A 325 -23.51 5.58 -17.80
N ALA A 326 -23.12 6.58 -17.01
CA ALA A 326 -22.85 6.43 -15.58
C ALA A 326 -24.07 5.86 -14.82
N ARG A 327 -25.28 6.35 -15.13
CA ARG A 327 -26.53 5.83 -14.56
C ARG A 327 -26.73 4.34 -14.84
N LEU A 328 -26.51 3.90 -16.08
CA LEU A 328 -26.63 2.46 -16.43
C LEU A 328 -25.61 1.58 -15.69
N TYR A 329 -24.40 2.10 -15.46
CA TYR A 329 -23.40 1.41 -14.65
C TYR A 329 -23.83 1.29 -13.19
N VAL A 330 -24.35 2.38 -12.64
CA VAL A 330 -24.87 2.44 -11.27
C VAL A 330 -26.06 1.49 -11.09
N GLU A 331 -27.02 1.45 -12.03
CA GLU A 331 -28.15 0.51 -11.99
C GLU A 331 -27.66 -0.94 -11.83
N LYS A 332 -26.61 -1.33 -12.57
CA LYS A 332 -26.00 -2.67 -12.45
C LYS A 332 -25.27 -2.88 -11.12
N VAL A 333 -24.56 -1.87 -10.62
CA VAL A 333 -23.89 -1.90 -9.32
C VAL A 333 -24.90 -2.11 -8.19
N LEU A 334 -25.99 -1.34 -8.20
CA LEU A 334 -27.07 -1.45 -7.22
C LEU A 334 -27.75 -2.83 -7.28
N ALA A 335 -28.02 -3.33 -8.49
CA ALA A 335 -28.63 -4.65 -8.68
C ALA A 335 -27.76 -5.82 -8.19
N LYS A 336 -26.43 -5.65 -8.15
CA LYS A 336 -25.48 -6.68 -7.68
C LYS A 336 -25.13 -6.61 -6.21
N GLN A 337 -25.36 -5.47 -5.55
CA GLN A 337 -24.97 -5.32 -4.16
C GLN A 337 -25.81 -6.22 -3.26
N ASP A 338 -25.15 -6.95 -2.38
CA ASP A 338 -25.82 -7.68 -1.32
C ASP A 338 -26.35 -6.69 -0.27
N PRO A 339 -27.67 -6.67 -0.01
CA PRO A 339 -28.27 -5.67 0.87
C PRO A 339 -27.91 -5.87 2.36
N GLU A 340 -27.49 -7.07 2.76
CA GLU A 340 -27.14 -7.41 4.14
C GLU A 340 -25.64 -7.29 4.38
N ILE A 341 -24.83 -7.87 3.49
CA ILE A 341 -23.37 -7.91 3.63
C ILE A 341 -22.73 -6.60 3.17
N GLY A 342 -23.27 -5.97 2.12
CA GLY A 342 -22.75 -4.71 1.55
C GLY A 342 -21.64 -4.85 0.51
N ASP A 343 -21.16 -6.08 0.23
CA ASP A 343 -20.31 -6.39 -0.92
C ASP A 343 -21.13 -6.79 -2.15
N PHE A 344 -20.48 -7.21 -3.23
CA PHE A 344 -21.13 -7.51 -4.52
C PHE A 344 -21.16 -9.02 -4.84
N ARG A 345 -20.84 -9.89 -3.88
CA ARG A 345 -20.87 -11.36 -4.00
C ARG A 345 -20.23 -11.88 -5.29
N LEU A 346 -19.09 -11.31 -5.68
CA LEU A 346 -18.39 -11.68 -6.91
C LEU A 346 -17.61 -12.98 -6.71
N ARG A 347 -17.62 -13.84 -7.74
CA ARG A 347 -16.88 -15.10 -7.75
C ARG A 347 -15.44 -14.86 -8.21
N HIS A 348 -14.46 -15.32 -7.43
CA HIS A 348 -13.04 -15.17 -7.76
C HIS A 348 -12.42 -16.54 -8.05
N GLY A 349 -11.59 -16.62 -9.11
CA GLY A 349 -10.94 -17.84 -9.54
C GLY A 349 -9.44 -17.67 -9.77
N PRO A 350 -8.78 -18.66 -10.40
CA PRO A 350 -7.38 -18.57 -10.77
C PRO A 350 -7.06 -17.30 -11.58
N PRO A 351 -5.89 -16.68 -11.38
CA PRO A 351 -4.79 -17.14 -10.53
C PRO A 351 -4.94 -16.76 -9.03
N GLU A 352 -5.91 -15.90 -8.70
CA GLU A 352 -5.94 -15.24 -7.39
C GLU A 352 -6.52 -16.15 -6.30
N CYS A 353 -7.56 -16.91 -6.63
CA CYS A 353 -8.13 -17.92 -5.75
C CYS A 353 -8.05 -19.29 -6.43
N MET A 354 -7.19 -20.17 -5.91
CA MET A 354 -6.98 -21.54 -6.42
C MET A 354 -7.86 -22.58 -5.72
N HIS A 355 -8.74 -22.18 -4.79
CA HIS A 355 -9.61 -23.07 -4.03
C HIS A 355 -10.87 -23.48 -4.81
N GLU A 356 -11.35 -24.71 -4.55
CA GLU A 356 -12.65 -25.21 -5.00
C GLU A 356 -13.49 -25.68 -3.79
N PRO A 357 -14.77 -25.25 -3.65
CA PRO A 357 -15.45 -24.29 -4.52
C PRO A 357 -14.85 -22.88 -4.42
N ARG A 358 -14.89 -22.15 -5.54
CA ARG A 358 -14.41 -20.76 -5.60
C ARG A 358 -15.05 -19.87 -4.54
N HIS A 359 -14.21 -19.13 -3.81
CA HIS A 359 -14.68 -18.17 -2.82
C HIS A 359 -15.44 -17.01 -3.48
N ILE A 360 -16.49 -16.56 -2.79
CA ILE A 360 -17.37 -15.46 -3.17
C ILE A 360 -17.16 -14.32 -2.19
N GLY A 361 -16.89 -13.11 -2.67
CA GLY A 361 -16.73 -11.94 -1.82
C GLY A 361 -16.26 -10.72 -2.57
N GLY A 362 -15.99 -9.65 -1.84
CA GLY A 362 -15.45 -8.41 -2.39
C GLY A 362 -13.94 -8.25 -2.24
N LYS A 363 -13.37 -7.38 -3.07
CA LYS A 363 -11.97 -6.93 -2.95
C LYS A 363 -11.89 -5.49 -2.49
N ALA A 364 -11.11 -5.23 -1.43
CA ALA A 364 -11.07 -3.92 -0.78
C ALA A 364 -10.64 -2.79 -1.73
N PHE A 365 -9.48 -2.94 -2.38
CA PHE A 365 -8.93 -1.91 -3.26
C PHE A 365 -9.88 -1.60 -4.43
N ALA A 366 -10.52 -2.65 -4.98
CA ALA A 366 -11.45 -2.53 -6.10
C ALA A 366 -12.75 -1.85 -5.67
N THR A 367 -13.22 -2.16 -4.46
CA THR A 367 -14.36 -1.49 -3.83
C THR A 367 -14.04 -0.02 -3.54
N GLY A 368 -12.80 0.30 -3.13
CA GLY A 368 -12.35 1.68 -2.95
C GLY A 368 -12.42 2.52 -4.23
N VAL A 369 -12.01 1.95 -5.37
CA VAL A 369 -12.17 2.59 -6.70
C VAL A 369 -13.65 2.82 -7.01
N LEU A 370 -14.49 1.80 -6.82
CA LEU A 370 -15.94 1.91 -7.07
C LEU A 370 -16.61 2.95 -6.16
N LEU A 371 -16.28 2.97 -4.87
CA LEU A 371 -16.82 3.96 -3.93
C LEU A 371 -16.41 5.39 -4.27
N TYR A 372 -15.22 5.61 -4.80
CA TYR A 372 -14.85 6.93 -5.33
C TYR A 372 -15.74 7.34 -6.51
N GLY A 373 -15.97 6.43 -7.48
CA GLY A 373 -16.91 6.68 -8.59
C GLY A 373 -18.34 6.97 -8.11
N LEU A 374 -18.85 6.17 -7.15
CA LEU A 374 -20.18 6.36 -6.56
C LEU A 374 -20.29 7.67 -5.78
N MET A 375 -19.24 8.07 -5.04
CA MET A 375 -19.19 9.38 -4.38
C MET A 375 -19.35 10.50 -5.41
N ARG A 376 -18.56 10.48 -6.50
CA ARG A 376 -18.61 11.51 -7.54
C ARG A 376 -19.99 11.55 -8.23
N TYR A 377 -20.56 10.39 -8.54
CA TYR A 377 -21.91 10.30 -9.10
C TYR A 377 -22.99 10.80 -8.14
N HIS A 378 -22.91 10.46 -6.85
CA HIS A 378 -23.87 10.90 -5.84
C HIS A 378 -23.80 12.42 -5.62
N LEU A 379 -22.62 13.03 -5.67
CA LEU A 379 -22.48 14.50 -5.62
C LEU A 379 -23.21 15.22 -6.77
N LEU A 380 -23.38 14.56 -7.92
CA LEU A 380 -24.10 15.10 -9.07
C LEU A 380 -25.61 14.84 -9.04
N THR A 381 -26.05 13.76 -8.38
CA THR A 381 -27.42 13.24 -8.54
C THR A 381 -28.23 13.21 -7.25
N ASP A 382 -27.58 13.21 -6.08
CA ASP A 382 -28.18 13.02 -4.75
C ASP A 382 -29.08 11.77 -4.68
N ASP A 383 -28.75 10.71 -5.43
CA ASP A 383 -29.55 9.50 -5.52
C ASP A 383 -29.56 8.71 -4.18
N PRO A 384 -30.74 8.52 -3.54
CA PRO A 384 -30.84 7.89 -2.23
C PRO A 384 -30.52 6.39 -2.22
N GLU A 385 -30.60 5.69 -3.36
CA GLU A 385 -30.16 4.29 -3.48
C GLU A 385 -28.62 4.23 -3.53
N VAL A 386 -27.99 5.15 -4.26
CA VAL A 386 -26.52 5.28 -4.29
C VAL A 386 -25.96 5.60 -2.92
N LYS A 387 -26.61 6.52 -2.19
CA LYS A 387 -26.29 6.80 -0.77
C LYS A 387 -26.28 5.53 0.07
N ARG A 388 -27.32 4.70 -0.02
CA ARG A 388 -27.40 3.43 0.71
C ARG A 388 -26.32 2.46 0.28
N CYS A 389 -26.01 2.40 -1.01
CA CYS A 389 -24.94 1.56 -1.54
C CYS A 389 -23.59 1.93 -0.93
N ILE A 390 -23.25 3.22 -0.91
CA ILE A 390 -22.02 3.74 -0.32
C ILE A 390 -21.94 3.38 1.17
N LEU A 391 -23.01 3.61 1.94
CA LEU A 391 -23.04 3.31 3.37
C LEU A 391 -22.84 1.82 3.67
N ARG A 392 -23.50 0.93 2.91
CA ARG A 392 -23.34 -0.52 3.06
C ARG A 392 -21.93 -1.00 2.73
N SER A 393 -21.34 -0.51 1.63
CA SER A 393 -19.98 -0.90 1.26
C SER A 393 -18.92 -0.34 2.20
N ALA A 394 -19.09 0.88 2.72
CA ALA A 394 -18.19 1.43 3.76
C ALA A 394 -18.28 0.64 5.07
N SER A 395 -19.49 0.23 5.47
CA SER A 395 -19.72 -0.68 6.59
C SER A 395 -19.03 -2.03 6.38
N TRP A 396 -19.19 -2.64 5.21
CA TRP A 396 -18.52 -3.89 4.84
C TRP A 396 -17.00 -3.77 4.89
N LEU A 397 -16.44 -2.68 4.35
CA LEU A 397 -15.00 -2.40 4.41
C LEU A 397 -14.51 -2.42 5.85
N ALA A 398 -15.17 -1.69 6.75
CA ALA A 398 -14.75 -1.57 8.15
C ALA A 398 -14.97 -2.84 8.99
N ARG A 399 -16.04 -3.60 8.72
CA ARG A 399 -16.48 -4.72 9.58
C ARG A 399 -16.07 -6.09 9.09
N THR A 400 -15.85 -6.24 7.78
CA THR A 400 -15.66 -7.55 7.15
C THR A 400 -14.36 -7.60 6.35
N SER A 401 -14.06 -6.57 5.57
CA SER A 401 -12.82 -6.54 4.79
C SER A 401 -11.61 -6.20 5.66
N TRP A 402 -11.77 -5.32 6.63
CA TRP A 402 -10.72 -4.95 7.57
C TRP A 402 -10.31 -6.14 8.45
N ASN A 403 -9.01 -6.42 8.50
CA ASN A 403 -8.43 -7.29 9.50
C ASN A 403 -7.91 -6.41 10.66
N LYS A 404 -8.49 -6.57 11.85
CA LYS A 404 -8.11 -5.84 13.06
C LYS A 404 -6.74 -6.25 13.61
N GLU A 405 -6.29 -7.46 13.34
CA GLU A 405 -4.97 -7.97 13.77
C GLU A 405 -3.85 -7.40 12.90
N THR A 406 -3.98 -7.57 11.57
CA THR A 406 -2.98 -7.08 10.62
C THR A 406 -3.18 -5.61 10.28
N HIS A 407 -4.22 -4.99 10.82
CA HIS A 407 -4.44 -3.56 10.73
C HIS A 407 -4.50 -3.08 9.26
N ALA A 408 -5.11 -3.91 8.40
CA ALA A 408 -5.13 -3.75 6.96
C ALA A 408 -6.38 -4.37 6.33
N PHE A 409 -6.75 -3.90 5.14
CA PHE A 409 -7.82 -4.52 4.37
C PHE A 409 -7.39 -5.84 3.72
N ARG A 410 -8.24 -6.86 3.81
CA ARG A 410 -8.10 -8.12 3.09
C ARG A 410 -8.21 -7.87 1.59
N TYR A 411 -7.27 -8.43 0.82
CA TYR A 411 -7.31 -8.34 -0.64
C TYR A 411 -8.60 -8.96 -1.21
N LEU A 412 -9.00 -10.13 -0.70
CA LEU A 412 -10.28 -10.78 -0.97
C LEU A 412 -10.88 -11.24 0.38
N SER A 413 -12.07 -10.75 0.73
CA SER A 413 -12.62 -10.84 2.09
C SER A 413 -12.88 -12.26 2.59
N THR A 414 -13.22 -13.19 1.71
CA THR A 414 -13.66 -14.54 2.08
C THR A 414 -12.64 -15.64 1.79
N CYS A 415 -11.47 -15.30 1.24
CA CYS A 415 -10.47 -16.29 0.89
C CYS A 415 -9.34 -16.33 1.94
N PRO A 416 -9.10 -17.50 2.59
CA PRO A 416 -8.09 -17.63 3.64
C PRO A 416 -6.66 -17.24 3.21
N THR A 417 -6.31 -17.41 1.93
CA THR A 417 -5.01 -16.98 1.37
C THR A 417 -4.69 -15.51 1.64
N PHE A 418 -5.74 -14.68 1.73
CA PHE A 418 -5.60 -13.23 1.94
C PHE A 418 -5.97 -12.80 3.35
N GLY A 419 -6.10 -13.75 4.29
CA GLY A 419 -6.43 -13.47 5.68
C GLY A 419 -5.31 -12.76 6.45
N ARG A 420 -4.03 -13.07 6.15
CA ARG A 420 -2.86 -12.65 6.96
C ARG A 420 -1.95 -11.59 6.33
N ARG A 421 -2.27 -11.04 5.15
CA ARG A 421 -1.35 -10.09 4.49
C ARG A 421 -1.38 -8.71 5.18
N ARG A 422 -0.19 -8.13 5.36
CA ARG A 422 -0.02 -6.70 5.69
C ARG A 422 -0.51 -5.84 4.53
N GLY A 423 -1.13 -4.70 4.87
CA GLY A 423 -1.60 -3.72 3.88
C GLY A 423 -0.44 -3.14 3.07
N ASN A 424 -0.67 -2.86 1.80
CA ASN A 424 0.33 -2.30 0.89
C ASN A 424 0.26 -0.76 0.76
N GLY A 425 -0.48 -0.08 1.65
CA GLY A 425 -0.69 1.37 1.67
C GLY A 425 -1.58 1.90 0.53
N SER A 426 -1.42 1.40 -0.70
CA SER A 426 -2.25 1.78 -1.84
C SER A 426 -3.72 1.37 -1.64
N THR A 427 -3.99 0.18 -1.13
CA THR A 427 -5.37 -0.28 -0.85
C THR A 427 -6.08 0.64 0.14
N ASP A 428 -5.41 0.96 1.24
CA ASP A 428 -5.87 1.85 2.30
C ASP A 428 -6.27 3.24 1.74
N LEU A 429 -5.40 3.83 0.93
CA LEU A 429 -5.60 5.15 0.34
C LEU A 429 -6.68 5.16 -0.75
N LEU A 430 -6.88 4.05 -1.46
CA LEU A 430 -8.00 3.87 -2.38
C LEU A 430 -9.33 3.75 -1.62
N CYS A 431 -9.39 3.09 -0.46
CA CYS A 431 -10.63 3.00 0.32
C CYS A 431 -11.02 4.34 0.98
N ALA A 432 -10.03 5.16 1.33
CA ALA A 432 -10.19 6.36 2.14
C ALA A 432 -11.30 7.35 1.70
N PRO A 433 -11.40 7.80 0.43
CA PRO A 433 -12.41 8.81 0.05
C PRO A 433 -13.84 8.28 0.18
N GLY A 434 -14.08 7.03 -0.20
CA GLY A 434 -15.38 6.39 -0.05
C GLY A 434 -15.84 6.29 1.40
N MET A 435 -14.94 5.87 2.28
CA MET A 435 -15.20 5.78 3.72
C MET A 435 -15.39 7.16 4.36
N ALA A 436 -14.54 8.13 4.02
CA ALA A 436 -14.67 9.50 4.50
C ALA A 436 -16.02 10.11 4.07
N TYR A 437 -16.43 9.89 2.81
CA TYR A 437 -17.72 10.37 2.32
C TYR A 437 -18.90 9.71 3.02
N ALA A 438 -18.84 8.39 3.24
CA ALA A 438 -19.86 7.67 4.02
C ALA A 438 -20.08 8.29 5.41
N LEU A 439 -19.02 8.69 6.10
CA LEU A 439 -19.11 9.36 7.41
C LEU A 439 -19.80 10.73 7.35
N THR A 440 -19.68 11.45 6.22
CA THR A 440 -20.43 12.70 6.02
C THR A 440 -21.92 12.48 5.76
N LEU A 441 -22.27 11.33 5.18
CA LEU A 441 -23.66 10.94 4.91
C LEU A 441 -24.36 10.38 6.16
N LYS A 442 -23.62 9.62 6.97
CA LYS A 442 -24.08 9.05 8.25
C LYS A 442 -22.87 8.77 9.15
N PRO A 443 -22.78 9.39 10.34
CA PRO A 443 -21.73 9.07 11.31
C PRO A 443 -21.75 7.59 11.71
N ASP A 444 -20.58 6.95 11.67
CA ASP A 444 -20.38 5.57 12.11
C ASP A 444 -19.01 5.47 12.82
N PRO A 445 -18.97 5.23 14.14
CA PRO A 445 -17.73 5.21 14.91
C PRO A 445 -16.71 4.17 14.43
N GLU A 446 -17.17 2.99 13.99
CA GLU A 446 -16.28 1.90 13.56
C GLU A 446 -15.66 2.21 12.19
N VAL A 447 -16.45 2.77 11.27
CA VAL A 447 -15.93 3.26 9.99
C VAL A 447 -14.91 4.38 10.21
N ARG A 448 -15.18 5.28 11.16
CA ARG A 448 -14.25 6.37 11.51
C ARG A 448 -12.96 5.84 12.09
N GLU A 449 -13.03 4.90 13.03
CA GLU A 449 -11.86 4.26 13.64
C GLU A 449 -11.00 3.59 12.57
N VAL A 450 -11.59 2.72 11.74
CA VAL A 450 -10.86 2.01 10.68
C VAL A 450 -10.26 2.99 9.66
N LEU A 451 -10.98 4.04 9.26
CA LEU A 451 -10.45 5.05 8.33
C LEU A 451 -9.21 5.74 8.89
N LEU A 452 -9.26 6.23 10.13
CA LEU A 452 -8.14 6.94 10.73
C LEU A 452 -6.94 6.00 10.98
N ASP A 453 -7.22 4.78 11.41
CA ASP A 453 -6.21 3.76 11.65
C ASP A 453 -5.52 3.34 10.34
N SER A 454 -6.28 3.10 9.28
CA SER A 454 -5.79 2.81 7.93
C SER A 454 -4.91 3.95 7.37
N LEU A 455 -5.37 5.21 7.47
CA LEU A 455 -4.60 6.37 7.02
C LEU A 455 -3.28 6.55 7.79
N SER A 456 -3.28 6.29 9.09
CA SER A 456 -2.09 6.45 9.94
C SER A 456 -0.92 5.62 9.41
N ARG A 457 -1.17 4.37 9.02
CA ARG A 457 -0.16 3.48 8.47
C ARG A 457 0.13 3.79 7.01
N ALA A 458 -0.90 4.05 6.22
CA ALA A 458 -0.75 4.20 4.79
C ALA A 458 0.14 5.40 4.40
N PHE A 459 0.17 6.46 5.22
CA PHE A 459 1.11 7.58 5.00
C PHE A 459 2.58 7.24 5.23
N ALA A 460 2.89 6.12 5.90
CA ALA A 460 4.25 5.61 6.04
C ALA A 460 4.62 4.58 4.95
N ALA A 461 3.71 4.27 4.02
CA ALA A 461 3.94 3.24 3.01
C ALA A 461 5.09 3.61 2.04
N HIS A 462 5.77 2.57 1.56
CA HIS A 462 6.81 2.71 0.54
C HIS A 462 6.20 2.76 -0.87
N VAL A 463 6.77 3.58 -1.74
CA VAL A 463 6.38 3.74 -3.15
C VAL A 463 7.36 2.98 -4.02
N ASP A 464 6.86 2.04 -4.83
CA ASP A 464 7.66 1.09 -5.61
C ASP A 464 7.81 1.47 -7.10
N ASN A 465 6.73 1.92 -7.73
CA ASN A 465 6.64 2.32 -9.13
C ASN A 465 5.48 3.30 -9.36
N GLY A 466 5.29 3.72 -10.62
CA GLY A 466 4.26 4.69 -10.98
C GLY A 466 2.83 4.28 -10.66
N LYS A 467 2.48 2.98 -10.71
CA LYS A 467 1.15 2.48 -10.30
C LYS A 467 0.91 2.64 -8.80
N GLY A 468 1.88 2.21 -7.99
CA GLY A 468 1.79 2.33 -6.54
C GLY A 468 1.66 3.79 -6.13
N TYR A 469 2.50 4.65 -6.70
CA TYR A 469 2.45 6.09 -6.45
C TYR A 469 1.11 6.71 -6.86
N ALA A 470 0.65 6.47 -8.10
CA ALA A 470 -0.61 6.99 -8.60
C ALA A 470 -1.79 6.52 -7.72
N GLY A 471 -1.88 5.22 -7.45
CA GLY A 471 -2.94 4.64 -6.62
C GLY A 471 -2.98 5.21 -5.20
N MET A 472 -1.83 5.57 -4.63
CA MET A 472 -1.75 6.17 -3.29
C MET A 472 -2.22 7.62 -3.24
N ILE A 473 -2.14 8.39 -4.33
CA ILE A 473 -2.40 9.84 -4.26
C ILE A 473 -3.57 10.29 -5.14
N ARG A 474 -4.07 9.45 -6.07
CA ARG A 474 -5.12 9.81 -7.04
C ARG A 474 -6.39 10.37 -6.38
N GLN A 475 -6.85 9.72 -5.31
CA GLN A 475 -8.15 10.02 -4.71
C GLN A 475 -8.10 10.34 -3.21
N THR A 476 -6.94 10.19 -2.58
CA THR A 476 -6.71 10.61 -1.18
C THR A 476 -6.99 12.10 -0.93
N PRO A 477 -6.68 13.05 -1.84
CA PRO A 477 -7.03 14.46 -1.67
C PRO A 477 -8.49 14.73 -1.28
N TYR A 478 -9.43 13.93 -1.80
CA TYR A 478 -10.85 14.01 -1.48
C TYR A 478 -11.14 13.54 -0.04
N ALA A 479 -10.50 12.46 0.40
CA ALA A 479 -10.60 12.00 1.78
C ALA A 479 -10.10 13.07 2.76
N LEU A 480 -8.96 13.69 2.46
CA LEU A 480 -8.37 14.76 3.27
C LEU A 480 -9.28 15.99 3.36
N HIS A 481 -9.88 16.39 2.24
CA HIS A 481 -10.87 17.48 2.23
C HIS A 481 -12.05 17.17 3.14
N LEU A 482 -12.65 15.98 3.01
CA LEU A 482 -13.81 15.59 3.82
C LEU A 482 -13.44 15.48 5.31
N LEU A 483 -12.26 14.95 5.62
CA LEU A 483 -11.73 14.90 6.98
C LEU A 483 -11.58 16.31 7.58
N ARG A 484 -11.01 17.24 6.82
CA ARG A 484 -10.78 18.63 7.22
C ARG A 484 -12.08 19.39 7.40
N GLU A 485 -12.90 19.45 6.37
CA GLU A 485 -14.07 20.33 6.27
C GLU A 485 -15.31 19.78 6.97
N LYS A 486 -15.46 18.45 7.02
CA LYS A 486 -16.69 17.80 7.53
C LYS A 486 -16.49 17.09 8.85
N LEU A 487 -15.28 16.59 9.12
CA LEU A 487 -15.00 15.79 10.32
C LEU A 487 -14.06 16.47 11.33
N GLY A 488 -13.55 17.66 11.01
CA GLY A 488 -12.68 18.45 11.88
C GLY A 488 -11.29 17.85 12.12
N VAL A 489 -10.86 16.90 11.28
CA VAL A 489 -9.55 16.24 11.39
C VAL A 489 -8.57 16.97 10.48
N ARG A 490 -7.51 17.54 11.06
CA ARG A 490 -6.45 18.27 10.32
C ARG A 490 -5.12 17.54 10.26
N GLN A 491 -4.96 16.53 11.10
CA GLN A 491 -3.78 15.70 11.18
C GLN A 491 -4.21 14.26 11.45
N ILE A 492 -3.52 13.33 10.82
CA ILE A 492 -3.64 11.90 11.14
C ILE A 492 -2.49 11.58 12.08
N GLN A 493 -2.82 11.16 13.30
CA GLN A 493 -1.80 10.70 14.22
C GLN A 493 -1.11 9.49 13.61
N PRO A 494 0.22 9.41 13.67
CA PRO A 494 0.90 8.24 13.17
C PRO A 494 0.53 7.05 14.10
N PRO A 495 0.64 5.80 13.61
CA PRO A 495 0.21 4.62 14.37
C PRO A 495 0.83 4.62 15.76
N ALA A 496 0.13 4.12 16.79
CA ALA A 496 0.77 3.87 18.07
C ALA A 496 2.00 2.96 17.83
N GLY A 497 3.20 3.42 18.19
CA GLY A 497 4.45 2.71 17.90
C GLY A 497 5.27 3.21 16.70
N SER A 498 4.75 4.14 15.91
CA SER A 498 5.32 4.59 14.62
C SER A 498 6.62 5.40 14.66
N LEU A 499 7.03 5.91 15.82
CA LEU A 499 8.38 6.46 16.01
C LEU A 499 9.35 5.40 16.56
N GLY A 500 9.08 4.12 16.32
CA GLY A 500 9.84 3.01 16.87
C GLY A 500 9.72 2.86 18.38
N ALA A 501 8.82 3.58 19.04
CA ALA A 501 8.64 3.53 20.48
C ALA A 501 7.46 2.63 20.86
N SER A 502 7.71 1.51 21.50
CA SER A 502 6.69 0.56 21.94
C SER A 502 6.87 0.20 23.42
N VAL A 503 5.83 -0.35 24.01
CA VAL A 503 5.80 -0.76 25.41
C VAL A 503 5.01 -2.07 25.50
N ARG A 504 5.31 -2.90 26.51
CA ARG A 504 4.54 -4.11 26.74
C ARG A 504 3.05 -3.80 27.00
N PRO A 505 2.11 -4.62 26.50
CA PRO A 505 0.69 -4.32 26.59
C PRO A 505 0.11 -4.53 27.99
N VAL A 506 0.67 -5.45 28.78
CA VAL A 506 0.23 -5.79 30.13
C VAL A 506 1.44 -5.98 31.03
N LEU A 507 1.41 -5.41 32.24
CA LEU A 507 2.41 -5.59 33.28
C LEU A 507 1.77 -6.14 34.55
N TYR A 508 2.25 -7.30 35.01
CA TYR A 508 1.82 -7.93 36.25
C TYR A 508 2.77 -7.56 37.39
N VAL A 509 2.25 -6.99 38.47
CA VAL A 509 3.07 -6.54 39.62
C VAL A 509 2.57 -7.20 40.90
N LEU A 510 3.48 -7.81 41.66
CA LEU A 510 3.16 -8.35 42.98
C LEU A 510 2.81 -7.22 43.95
N PRO A 511 1.69 -7.30 44.69
CA PRO A 511 1.33 -6.29 45.68
C PRO A 511 2.45 -6.06 46.70
N GLY A 512 2.87 -4.80 46.87
CA GLY A 512 3.96 -4.42 47.76
C GLY A 512 5.36 -4.43 47.12
N GLU A 513 5.52 -5.01 45.93
CA GLU A 513 6.77 -5.02 45.17
C GLU A 513 6.77 -3.95 44.05
N SER A 514 7.95 -3.70 43.48
CA SER A 514 8.13 -2.83 42.31
C SER A 514 8.61 -3.66 41.12
N ALA A 515 8.00 -3.45 39.97
CA ALA A 515 8.41 -4.07 38.70
C ALA A 515 8.96 -2.99 37.77
N PRO A 516 10.08 -3.26 37.06
CA PRO A 516 10.56 -2.36 36.02
C PRO A 516 9.60 -2.39 34.82
N LEU A 517 9.38 -1.22 34.23
CA LEU A 517 8.69 -1.05 32.96
C LEU A 517 9.60 -0.28 32.01
N HIS A 518 10.04 -0.93 30.94
CA HIS A 518 10.85 -0.32 29.90
C HIS A 518 10.00 0.11 28.70
N LEU A 519 10.36 1.24 28.10
CA LEU A 519 9.93 1.58 26.74
C LEU A 519 11.03 1.17 25.80
N ILE A 520 10.67 0.43 24.76
CA ILE A 520 11.62 0.07 23.72
C ILE A 520 11.51 1.10 22.61
N VAL A 521 12.67 1.55 22.14
CA VAL A 521 12.80 2.63 21.21
C VAL A 521 13.77 2.22 20.10
N THR A 522 13.25 2.19 18.88
CA THR A 522 13.99 1.96 17.64
C THR A 522 14.28 3.29 16.97
N ARG A 523 15.55 3.69 16.95
CA ARG A 523 15.99 4.98 16.39
C ARG A 523 16.72 4.79 15.06
N GLU A 524 16.20 5.42 14.01
CA GLU A 524 16.94 5.58 12.76
C GLU A 524 18.02 6.68 12.88
N ALA A 525 19.02 6.65 11.99
CA ALA A 525 20.08 7.66 11.96
C ALA A 525 19.55 9.09 11.67
N SER A 526 18.39 9.19 11.01
CA SER A 526 17.71 10.43 10.65
C SER A 526 16.94 11.08 11.82
N LEU A 527 16.76 10.36 12.94
CA LEU A 527 15.96 10.81 14.08
C LEU A 527 16.82 11.36 15.23
N PRO A 528 16.31 12.34 16.00
CA PRO A 528 17.02 12.90 17.15
C PRO A 528 17.36 11.83 18.20
N GLU A 529 18.54 11.95 18.83
CA GLU A 529 19.00 11.00 19.85
C GLU A 529 18.22 11.05 21.16
N THR A 530 17.62 12.20 21.47
CA THR A 530 17.00 12.45 22.78
C THR A 530 15.55 12.00 22.78
N CYS A 531 15.24 11.10 23.70
CA CYS A 531 13.90 10.61 23.96
C CYS A 531 13.40 11.13 25.31
N ARG A 532 12.11 11.40 25.41
CA ARG A 532 11.45 11.77 26.67
C ARG A 532 10.16 10.99 26.81
N VAL A 533 9.94 10.46 28.00
CA VAL A 533 8.74 9.70 28.36
C VAL A 533 8.09 10.35 29.56
N ARG A 534 6.77 10.55 29.50
CA ARG A 534 5.99 11.10 30.58
C ARG A 534 4.75 10.25 30.85
N VAL A 535 4.51 9.92 32.11
CA VAL A 535 3.28 9.30 32.59
C VAL A 535 2.17 10.35 32.55
N THR A 536 1.25 10.26 31.60
CA THR A 536 0.15 11.22 31.43
C THR A 536 -1.05 10.87 32.31
N SER A 537 -1.28 9.58 32.57
CA SER A 537 -2.30 9.11 33.49
C SER A 537 -1.87 7.81 34.18
N ALA A 538 -2.34 7.60 35.41
CA ALA A 538 -2.11 6.36 36.15
C ALA A 538 -3.37 5.99 36.95
N PRO A 539 -3.69 4.69 37.09
CA PRO A 539 -4.86 4.24 37.84
C PRO A 539 -4.66 4.38 39.35
N ARG A 540 -5.75 4.51 40.12
CA ARG A 540 -5.69 4.58 41.59
C ARG A 540 -5.11 3.28 42.17
N GLY A 541 -4.26 3.40 43.19
CA GLY A 541 -3.57 2.27 43.82
C GLY A 541 -2.29 1.83 43.09
N TRP A 542 -1.86 2.57 42.07
CA TRP A 542 -0.63 2.30 41.32
C TRP A 542 0.30 3.52 41.37
N LYS A 543 1.57 3.27 41.71
CA LYS A 543 2.64 4.28 41.70
C LYS A 543 3.63 3.96 40.58
N ILE A 544 3.97 4.98 39.78
CA ILE A 544 4.95 4.88 38.69
C ILE A 544 5.97 5.99 38.89
N GLU A 545 7.23 5.62 39.10
CA GLU A 545 8.33 6.53 39.39
C GLU A 545 9.58 6.21 38.56
N PRO A 546 10.25 7.22 37.96
CA PRO A 546 9.86 8.63 37.93
C PRO A 546 8.63 8.88 37.02
N ARG A 547 7.91 9.99 37.22
CA ARG A 547 6.76 10.37 36.37
C ARG A 547 7.17 10.88 34.99
N GLU A 548 8.41 11.31 34.84
CA GLU A 548 9.03 11.74 33.59
C GLU A 548 10.48 11.30 33.58
N LEU A 549 10.96 10.80 32.44
CA LEU A 549 12.37 10.45 32.23
C LEU A 549 12.82 10.92 30.85
N ALA A 550 14.06 11.37 30.76
CA ALA A 550 14.73 11.70 29.51
C ALA A 550 15.96 10.80 29.36
N PHE A 551 16.18 10.29 28.16
CA PHE A 551 17.29 9.39 27.88
C PHE A 551 17.76 9.54 26.43
N ARG A 552 18.96 9.03 26.15
CA ARG A 552 19.50 8.96 24.79
C ARG A 552 19.29 7.55 24.24
N ALA A 553 18.62 7.45 23.10
CA ALA A 553 18.49 6.18 22.38
C ALA A 553 19.62 6.07 21.35
N PRO A 554 20.45 5.02 21.34
CA PRO A 554 21.40 4.77 20.24
C PRO A 554 20.69 4.46 18.92
N ILE A 555 21.43 4.46 17.80
CA ILE A 555 20.91 3.97 16.51
C ILE A 555 20.58 2.49 16.66
N GLY A 556 19.42 2.07 16.16
CA GLY A 556 18.87 0.72 16.35
C GLY A 556 17.87 0.65 17.51
N THR A 557 17.59 -0.56 17.96
CA THR A 557 16.61 -0.83 19.02
C THR A 557 17.28 -0.77 20.39
N SER A 558 16.68 -0.06 21.34
CA SER A 558 17.20 0.11 22.69
C SER A 558 16.09 0.26 23.73
N ALA A 559 16.36 -0.10 24.98
CA ALA A 559 15.45 0.11 26.09
C ALA A 559 15.67 1.46 26.78
N SER A 560 14.59 2.10 27.20
CA SER A 560 14.65 3.23 28.13
C SER A 560 15.16 2.78 29.49
N PRO A 561 15.65 3.70 30.33
CA PRO A 561 15.69 3.47 31.78
C PRO A 561 14.32 3.02 32.31
N ALA A 562 14.32 2.15 33.32
CA ALA A 562 13.10 1.58 33.88
C ALA A 562 12.22 2.64 34.58
N LEU A 563 10.93 2.63 34.26
CA LEU A 563 9.89 3.18 35.11
C LEU A 563 9.56 2.15 36.20
N GLN A 564 9.71 2.48 37.47
CA GLN A 564 9.37 1.57 38.57
C GLN A 564 7.86 1.63 38.84
N VAL A 565 7.17 0.51 38.59
CA VAL A 565 5.73 0.38 38.79
C VAL A 565 5.47 -0.41 40.06
N ARG A 566 4.78 0.19 41.03
CA ARG A 566 4.42 -0.42 42.32
C ARG A 566 2.90 -0.52 42.48
N ALA A 567 2.44 -1.72 42.84
CA ALA A 567 1.05 -1.97 43.22
C ALA A 567 0.88 -1.77 44.73
N GLU A 568 -0.02 -0.87 45.14
CA GLU A 568 -0.41 -0.71 46.54
C GLU A 568 -1.36 -1.84 46.99
N ALA A 569 -1.49 -2.04 48.30
CA ALA A 569 -2.41 -3.05 48.85
C ALA A 569 -3.84 -2.79 48.39
N GLY A 570 -4.46 -3.77 47.72
CA GLY A 570 -5.82 -3.65 47.17
C GLY A 570 -5.92 -2.94 45.81
N ALA A 571 -4.79 -2.71 45.12
CA ALA A 571 -4.79 -2.20 43.74
C ALA A 571 -5.68 -3.05 42.82
N LYS A 572 -6.55 -2.40 42.05
CA LYS A 572 -7.40 -3.06 41.04
C LYS A 572 -6.73 -2.95 39.65
N PRO A 573 -7.08 -3.82 38.70
CA PRO A 573 -6.67 -3.66 37.31
C PRO A 573 -6.95 -2.25 36.78
N GLY A 574 -6.02 -1.69 36.03
CA GLY A 574 -6.14 -0.35 35.45
C GLY A 574 -5.21 -0.14 34.27
N GLU A 575 -5.25 1.06 33.67
CA GLU A 575 -4.40 1.42 32.53
C GLU A 575 -3.55 2.64 32.89
N VAL A 576 -2.25 2.57 32.61
CA VAL A 576 -1.34 3.72 32.62
C VAL A 576 -1.13 4.18 31.18
N VAL A 577 -1.19 5.49 30.97
CA VAL A 577 -0.91 6.10 29.67
C VAL A 577 0.42 6.84 29.75
N LEU A 578 1.27 6.58 28.77
CA LEU A 578 2.60 7.13 28.63
C LEU A 578 2.66 7.91 27.32
N SER A 579 3.21 9.11 27.34
CA SER A 579 3.56 9.84 26.12
C SER A 579 5.07 9.75 25.90
N CYS A 580 5.48 9.46 24.67
CA CYS A 580 6.89 9.43 24.29
C CYS A 580 7.17 10.44 23.17
N THR A 581 8.31 11.14 23.24
CA THR A 581 8.76 12.05 22.18
C THR A 581 10.23 11.78 21.82
N MET A 582 10.55 11.78 20.52
CA MET A 582 11.91 11.82 19.99
C MET A 582 12.24 13.23 19.48
N GLY A 583 13.11 13.95 20.17
CA GLY A 583 13.24 15.39 20.00
C GLY A 583 11.89 16.08 20.25
N ASN A 584 11.36 16.77 19.23
CA ASN A 584 10.04 17.42 19.29
C ASN A 584 8.91 16.58 18.65
N ARG A 585 9.19 15.36 18.18
CA ARG A 585 8.20 14.52 17.50
C ARG A 585 7.52 13.56 18.49
N PRO A 586 6.19 13.55 18.61
CA PRO A 586 5.47 12.63 19.50
C PRO A 586 5.27 11.25 18.85
N ALA A 587 5.43 10.19 19.64
CA ALA A 587 5.28 8.79 19.24
C ALA A 587 3.84 8.26 19.40
N GLY A 588 2.89 9.15 19.73
CA GLY A 588 1.56 8.80 20.20
C GLY A 588 1.52 8.41 21.68
N ASP A 589 0.31 8.18 22.18
CA ASP A 589 0.08 7.66 23.52
C ASP A 589 0.28 6.15 23.54
N LEU A 590 1.17 5.68 24.41
CA LEU A 590 1.45 4.28 24.68
C LEU A 590 0.69 3.85 25.94
N ARG A 591 0.05 2.68 25.89
CA ARG A 591 -0.85 2.21 26.95
C ARG A 591 -0.34 0.89 27.51
N VAL A 592 -0.34 0.79 28.84
CA VAL A 592 0.00 -0.45 29.55
C VAL A 592 -1.11 -0.77 30.53
N ARG A 593 -1.66 -1.98 30.43
CA ARG A 593 -2.60 -2.49 31.41
C ARG A 593 -1.83 -3.00 32.64
N LEU A 594 -2.11 -2.45 33.80
CA LEU A 594 -1.51 -2.84 35.07
C LEU A 594 -2.41 -3.86 35.76
N MET A 595 -1.84 -5.00 36.12
CA MET A 595 -2.56 -6.13 36.72
C MET A 595 -1.89 -6.53 38.05
N PRO A 596 -2.61 -6.59 39.17
CA PRO A 596 -2.05 -7.12 40.41
C PRO A 596 -1.82 -8.63 40.26
N ARG A 597 -0.60 -9.10 40.56
CA ARG A 597 -0.23 -10.51 40.48
C ARG A 597 -0.50 -11.25 41.78
N ALA A 598 -0.94 -12.50 41.72
CA ALA A 598 -1.06 -13.33 42.92
C ALA A 598 0.33 -13.77 43.43
N PRO A 599 0.59 -13.78 44.75
CA PRO A 599 1.82 -14.32 45.31
C PRO A 599 1.92 -15.83 45.03
N ALA A 600 3.16 -16.33 44.91
CA ALA A 600 3.42 -17.76 44.77
C ALA A 600 2.86 -18.51 45.99
N VAL A 601 2.08 -19.57 45.75
CA VAL A 601 1.50 -20.38 46.83
C VAL A 601 2.60 -21.28 47.41
N THR A 602 3.03 -21.03 48.63
CA THR A 602 4.01 -21.85 49.36
C THR A 602 3.33 -22.96 50.16
N GLY A 603 2.46 -23.74 49.52
CA GLY A 603 1.77 -24.89 50.11
C GLY A 603 1.73 -26.06 49.12
N PRO A 604 1.47 -27.31 49.58
CA PRO A 604 1.31 -28.43 48.67
C PRO A 604 0.20 -28.09 47.66
N ALA A 605 0.54 -28.18 46.38
CA ALA A 605 -0.35 -27.84 45.28
C ALA A 605 -1.64 -28.65 45.39
N PRO A 606 -2.81 -28.06 45.05
CA PRO A 606 -4.06 -28.80 45.03
C PRO A 606 -3.90 -29.98 44.06
N ASP A 607 -3.87 -31.18 44.62
CA ASP A 607 -3.86 -32.51 44.02
C ASP A 607 -3.44 -32.56 42.53
N ALA A 608 -2.17 -32.93 42.24
CA ALA A 608 -1.59 -33.07 40.89
C ALA A 608 -1.32 -31.75 40.11
N ALA A 609 -0.25 -31.03 40.48
CA ALA A 609 0.25 -29.79 39.82
C ALA A 609 0.75 -29.94 38.35
N GLY A 610 0.21 -30.92 37.62
CA GLY A 610 0.48 -31.20 36.21
C GLY A 610 0.16 -30.02 35.30
N LEU A 611 0.60 -30.17 34.06
CA LEU A 611 0.62 -29.15 33.00
C LEU A 611 -0.62 -28.24 32.91
N ALA A 612 -0.40 -26.95 32.62
CA ALA A 612 -1.47 -26.02 32.25
C ALA A 612 -1.18 -25.25 30.96
N VAL A 613 -2.25 -24.80 30.30
CA VAL A 613 -2.21 -23.93 29.11
C VAL A 613 -2.86 -22.59 29.47
N LEU A 614 -2.10 -21.52 29.29
CA LEU A 614 -2.50 -20.18 29.65
C LEU A 614 -3.34 -19.51 28.56
N GLY A 615 -4.27 -18.62 28.92
CA GLY A 615 -5.02 -17.82 27.93
C GLY A 615 -6.27 -18.53 27.40
N PRO A 616 -6.98 -17.97 26.40
CA PRO A 616 -8.32 -18.40 26.01
C PRO A 616 -8.41 -19.90 25.64
N SER A 617 -9.46 -20.57 26.10
CA SER A 617 -9.68 -22.01 25.88
C SER A 617 -10.06 -22.38 24.45
N ASP A 618 -10.37 -21.39 23.61
CA ASP A 618 -10.76 -21.53 22.21
C ASP A 618 -9.57 -21.47 21.24
N THR A 619 -8.36 -21.20 21.71
CA THR A 619 -7.15 -21.30 20.87
C THR A 619 -6.91 -22.73 20.38
N LEU A 620 -6.31 -22.91 19.20
CA LEU A 620 -6.06 -24.24 18.64
C LEU A 620 -5.14 -25.08 19.55
N THR A 621 -4.18 -24.43 20.20
CA THR A 621 -3.37 -25.04 21.27
C THR A 621 -4.23 -25.45 22.45
N ALA A 622 -5.06 -24.58 23.01
CA ALA A 622 -5.91 -24.97 24.13
C ALA A 622 -6.85 -26.14 23.77
N GLN A 623 -7.41 -26.15 22.56
CA GLN A 623 -8.26 -27.25 22.07
C GLN A 623 -7.50 -28.57 21.93
N ALA A 624 -6.26 -28.54 21.42
CA ALA A 624 -5.41 -29.73 21.35
C ALA A 624 -5.14 -30.32 22.74
N PHE A 625 -5.00 -29.46 23.75
CA PHE A 625 -4.68 -29.85 25.13
C PHE A 625 -5.92 -30.11 26.01
N SER A 626 -7.11 -29.62 25.65
CA SER A 626 -8.35 -29.74 26.44
C SER A 626 -8.94 -31.15 26.46
N SER A 627 -8.53 -32.01 25.54
CA SER A 627 -9.03 -33.38 25.39
C SER A 627 -8.48 -34.38 26.42
N ARG A 628 -7.60 -33.93 27.35
CA ARG A 628 -6.79 -34.82 28.19
C ARG A 628 -7.03 -34.66 29.70
N PRO A 629 -7.12 -35.76 30.46
CA PRO A 629 -7.24 -35.70 31.92
C PRO A 629 -5.99 -35.10 32.57
N GLY A 630 -6.19 -34.16 33.51
CA GLY A 630 -5.10 -33.58 34.32
C GLY A 630 -4.37 -32.39 33.70
N VAL A 631 -4.82 -31.88 32.54
CA VAL A 631 -4.34 -30.61 31.97
C VAL A 631 -5.39 -29.53 32.21
N ARG A 632 -4.98 -28.40 32.78
CA ARG A 632 -5.87 -27.23 32.92
C ARG A 632 -5.62 -26.26 31.77
N VAL A 633 -6.61 -26.08 30.91
CA VAL A 633 -6.61 -25.03 29.88
C VAL A 633 -7.37 -23.81 30.38
N GLY A 634 -7.09 -22.62 29.83
CA GLY A 634 -7.84 -21.42 30.21
C GLY A 634 -7.33 -20.73 31.47
N ILE A 635 -6.12 -21.06 31.95
CA ILE A 635 -5.64 -20.46 33.21
C ILE A 635 -5.32 -18.99 33.02
N ALA A 636 -5.58 -18.21 34.06
CA ALA A 636 -5.23 -16.80 34.06
C ALA A 636 -3.72 -16.62 34.34
N PRO A 637 -3.05 -15.57 33.84
CA PRO A 637 -1.62 -15.35 34.06
C PRO A 637 -1.21 -15.29 35.53
N GLU A 638 -2.11 -14.83 36.41
CA GLU A 638 -1.89 -14.80 37.86
C GLU A 638 -1.83 -16.20 38.48
N GLU A 639 -2.28 -17.24 37.77
CA GLU A 639 -2.32 -18.63 38.23
C GLU A 639 -1.10 -19.45 37.79
N MET A 640 -0.24 -18.92 36.90
CA MET A 640 0.88 -19.66 36.32
C MET A 640 1.78 -20.35 37.35
N THR A 641 2.04 -19.67 38.48
CA THR A 641 2.93 -20.17 39.54
C THR A 641 2.33 -21.35 40.31
N ARG A 642 1.07 -21.72 40.06
CA ARG A 642 0.42 -22.89 40.66
C ARG A 642 0.75 -24.20 39.93
N TYR A 643 1.37 -24.12 38.75
CA TYR A 643 1.63 -25.26 37.87
C TYR A 643 3.13 -25.46 37.66
N ARG A 644 3.57 -26.72 37.53
CA ARG A 644 4.99 -27.05 37.28
C ARG A 644 5.38 -26.89 35.82
N ALA A 645 4.46 -27.14 34.89
CA ALA A 645 4.69 -26.91 33.48
C ALA A 645 3.58 -26.01 32.94
N VAL A 646 3.95 -24.91 32.30
CA VAL A 646 3.00 -23.98 31.69
C VAL A 646 3.34 -23.80 30.22
N VAL A 647 2.34 -24.00 29.37
CA VAL A 647 2.44 -23.70 27.93
C VAL A 647 1.76 -22.36 27.69
N LEU A 648 2.51 -21.44 27.10
CA LEU A 648 1.96 -20.21 26.54
C LEU A 648 1.54 -20.54 25.10
N PRO A 649 0.24 -20.55 24.77
CA PRO A 649 -0.22 -20.98 23.47
C PRO A 649 0.18 -20.01 22.36
N CYS A 650 0.50 -20.57 21.19
CA CYS A 650 0.51 -19.92 19.88
C CYS A 650 -0.04 -20.94 18.85
N ASP A 651 -0.53 -20.53 17.69
CA ASP A 651 -1.32 -21.40 16.79
C ASP A 651 -0.54 -22.53 16.06
N PHE A 652 0.70 -22.82 16.44
CA PHE A 652 1.57 -23.79 15.77
C PHE A 652 1.06 -25.24 15.73
N PHE A 653 0.27 -25.66 16.73
CA PHE A 653 -0.29 -27.01 16.77
C PHE A 653 -1.37 -27.26 15.69
N ALA A 654 -1.63 -26.28 14.82
CA ALA A 654 -2.50 -26.39 13.65
C ALA A 654 -1.84 -26.98 12.39
N SER A 655 -0.51 -27.16 12.37
CA SER A 655 0.14 -27.85 11.24
C SER A 655 -0.02 -29.36 11.37
N GLY A 656 -0.48 -30.04 10.31
CA GLY A 656 -0.71 -31.50 10.31
C GLY A 656 0.54 -32.37 10.55
N SER A 657 1.71 -31.74 10.72
CA SER A 657 2.99 -32.36 11.07
C SER A 657 3.35 -32.25 12.55
N ALA A 658 2.71 -31.35 13.31
CA ALA A 658 2.89 -31.26 14.75
C ALA A 658 2.29 -32.52 15.41
N LYS A 659 3.02 -33.15 16.33
CA LYS A 659 2.54 -34.27 17.15
C LYS A 659 2.31 -33.78 18.59
N PRO A 660 1.32 -32.90 18.84
CA PRO A 660 1.07 -32.31 20.15
C PRO A 660 0.93 -33.36 21.26
N GLU A 661 0.39 -34.53 20.94
CA GLU A 661 0.19 -35.62 21.88
C GLU A 661 1.52 -36.19 22.41
N ALA A 662 2.54 -36.32 21.55
CA ALA A 662 3.84 -36.83 21.95
C ALA A 662 4.60 -35.83 22.84
N LEU A 663 4.52 -34.55 22.50
CA LEU A 663 5.09 -33.48 23.33
C LEU A 663 4.41 -33.40 24.70
N LEU A 664 3.09 -33.58 24.72
CA LEU A 664 2.29 -33.55 25.94
C LEU A 664 2.69 -34.65 26.93
N GLU A 665 2.89 -35.87 26.47
CA GLU A 665 3.32 -36.98 27.34
C GLU A 665 4.69 -36.69 27.97
N GLN A 666 5.62 -36.12 27.20
CA GLN A 666 6.95 -35.75 27.67
C GLN A 666 6.90 -34.62 28.71
N LEU A 667 6.16 -33.54 28.45
CA LEU A 667 6.00 -32.42 29.39
C LEU A 667 5.31 -32.88 30.68
N SER A 668 4.29 -33.73 30.56
CA SER A 668 3.58 -34.29 31.71
C SER A 668 4.45 -35.24 32.52
N ALA A 669 5.34 -36.01 31.87
CA ALA A 669 6.32 -36.85 32.55
C ALA A 669 7.39 -36.00 33.26
N PHE A 670 7.90 -34.96 32.60
CA PHE A 670 8.88 -34.02 33.18
C PHE A 670 8.33 -33.32 34.43
N ALA A 671 7.09 -32.80 34.35
CA ALA A 671 6.42 -32.17 35.49
C ALA A 671 6.19 -33.15 36.66
N ARG A 672 5.79 -34.41 36.35
CA ARG A 672 5.64 -35.48 37.35
C ARG A 672 6.97 -35.90 37.97
N GLY A 673 8.05 -35.86 37.20
CA GLY A 673 9.43 -36.09 37.66
C GLY A 673 10.01 -34.96 38.51
N GLY A 674 9.23 -33.89 38.75
CA GLY A 674 9.62 -32.77 39.62
C GLY A 674 10.17 -31.56 38.87
N GLY A 675 10.33 -31.64 37.55
CA GLY A 675 10.80 -30.54 36.72
C GLY A 675 9.83 -29.36 36.66
N THR A 676 10.36 -28.16 36.39
CA THR A 676 9.56 -26.95 36.15
C THR A 676 9.93 -26.36 34.79
N VAL A 677 8.95 -26.05 33.94
CA VAL A 677 9.19 -25.48 32.61
C VAL A 677 8.09 -24.51 32.20
N VAL A 678 8.49 -23.38 31.62
CA VAL A 678 7.58 -22.52 30.88
C VAL A 678 7.96 -22.66 29.41
N LEU A 679 7.07 -23.24 28.61
CA LEU A 679 7.26 -23.36 27.18
C LEU A 679 6.55 -22.19 26.51
N PHE A 680 7.32 -21.38 25.81
CA PHE A 680 6.84 -20.30 24.96
C PHE A 680 7.37 -20.53 23.57
N GLN A 681 6.49 -20.43 22.58
CA GLN A 681 6.86 -20.57 21.19
C GLN A 681 6.75 -19.20 20.50
N LEU A 682 7.78 -18.89 19.72
CA LEU A 682 7.86 -17.74 18.84
C LEU A 682 7.34 -18.17 17.47
N ASN A 683 6.07 -17.88 17.18
CA ASN A 683 5.56 -17.97 15.82
C ASN A 683 4.29 -17.10 15.67
N ASP A 684 4.31 -16.21 14.68
CA ASP A 684 3.24 -15.30 14.25
C ASP A 684 2.89 -14.15 15.23
N ASP A 685 2.18 -13.15 14.72
CA ASP A 685 1.78 -11.85 15.33
C ASP A 685 0.93 -11.93 16.63
N ILE A 686 0.71 -13.13 17.22
CA ILE A 686 -0.12 -13.35 18.44
C ILE A 686 0.78 -13.66 19.63
N TRP A 687 1.88 -12.94 19.77
CA TRP A 687 2.70 -13.14 20.95
C TRP A 687 2.04 -12.55 22.19
N GLN A 688 2.18 -13.27 23.30
CA GLN A 688 1.70 -12.80 24.59
C GLN A 688 2.84 -12.74 25.62
N PRO A 689 3.97 -12.06 25.32
CA PRO A 689 5.06 -11.92 26.29
C PRO A 689 4.63 -11.13 27.52
N GLY A 690 3.52 -10.39 27.42
CA GLY A 690 2.87 -9.71 28.55
C GLY A 690 2.50 -10.65 29.70
N PHE A 691 2.32 -11.95 29.44
CA PHE A 691 2.08 -12.97 30.48
C PHE A 691 3.35 -13.37 31.23
N LEU A 692 4.52 -13.11 30.67
CA LEU A 692 5.78 -13.41 31.33
C LEU A 692 6.06 -12.38 32.43
N PRO A 693 6.68 -12.82 33.54
CA PRO A 693 6.90 -11.98 34.71
C PRO A 693 8.01 -10.95 34.52
N ILE A 694 8.82 -11.08 33.48
CA ILE A 694 9.99 -10.26 33.17
C ILE A 694 9.84 -9.77 31.72
N ASP A 695 10.28 -8.55 31.41
CA ASP A 695 10.14 -7.94 30.08
C ASP A 695 10.81 -8.81 29.00
N LEU A 696 10.04 -9.12 27.98
CA LEU A 696 10.49 -9.77 26.74
C LEU A 696 9.75 -9.07 25.59
N MET A 697 10.48 -8.64 24.57
CA MET A 697 9.88 -7.98 23.42
C MET A 697 10.22 -8.65 22.10
N LEU A 698 9.20 -8.68 21.26
CA LEU A 698 9.11 -9.47 20.06
C LEU A 698 8.78 -8.55 18.89
N SER A 699 9.25 -8.91 17.70
CA SER A 699 9.07 -8.17 16.45
C SER A 699 8.88 -9.14 15.30
N ASP A 700 7.96 -8.84 14.38
CA ASP A 700 7.72 -9.66 13.17
C ASP A 700 8.73 -9.37 12.07
N THR A 701 9.79 -8.62 12.39
CA THR A 701 10.89 -8.40 11.46
C THR A 701 11.73 -9.66 11.41
N ASN A 702 11.88 -10.23 10.22
CA ASN A 702 12.82 -11.32 9.99
C ASN A 702 14.20 -10.92 10.50
N GLY A 703 14.74 -11.72 11.41
CA GLY A 703 16.08 -11.55 11.96
C GLY A 703 16.98 -12.70 11.51
N GLU A 704 18.26 -12.41 11.36
CA GLU A 704 19.27 -13.47 11.40
C GLU A 704 19.49 -13.83 12.87
N LEU A 705 19.48 -15.13 13.18
CA LEU A 705 19.75 -15.60 14.55
C LEU A 705 21.15 -15.17 15.01
N GLY A 706 21.26 -14.82 16.29
CA GLY A 706 22.51 -14.42 16.93
C GLY A 706 23.44 -15.62 17.23
N SER A 707 24.55 -15.33 17.92
CA SER A 707 25.45 -16.36 18.44
C SER A 707 24.80 -17.19 19.54
N VAL A 708 25.08 -18.49 19.58
CA VAL A 708 24.77 -19.30 20.76
C VAL A 708 25.69 -18.85 21.91
N ASP A 709 25.12 -18.18 22.91
CA ASP A 709 25.88 -17.63 24.04
C ASP A 709 26.43 -18.72 24.99
N ALA A 710 25.78 -19.89 25.04
CA ALA A 710 26.18 -21.03 25.86
C ALA A 710 26.28 -22.34 25.05
N PRO A 711 27.21 -22.46 24.09
CA PRO A 711 27.26 -23.57 23.12
C PRO A 711 27.50 -24.94 23.77
N GLU A 712 28.10 -24.97 24.95
CA GLU A 712 28.31 -26.17 25.77
C GLU A 712 27.06 -26.65 26.51
N HIS A 713 25.97 -25.87 26.50
CA HIS A 713 24.74 -26.26 27.17
C HIS A 713 24.15 -27.51 26.51
N PRO A 714 23.68 -28.53 27.27
CA PRO A 714 23.16 -29.78 26.70
C PRO A 714 22.03 -29.62 25.66
N LEU A 715 21.28 -28.51 25.71
CA LEU A 715 20.25 -28.18 24.71
C LEU A 715 20.80 -27.95 23.30
N PHE A 716 22.08 -27.58 23.17
CA PHE A 716 22.73 -27.33 21.88
C PHE A 716 23.66 -28.47 21.47
N ALA A 717 23.61 -29.63 22.15
CA ALA A 717 24.39 -30.79 21.77
C ALA A 717 24.04 -31.22 20.33
N GLY A 718 25.02 -31.14 19.42
CA GLY A 718 24.85 -31.45 17.99
C GLY A 718 24.41 -30.26 17.13
N VAL A 719 24.22 -29.07 17.70
CA VAL A 719 23.96 -27.82 16.95
C VAL A 719 25.29 -27.17 16.60
N GLY A 720 25.71 -27.27 15.34
CA GLY A 720 27.05 -26.86 14.89
C GLY A 720 27.20 -25.38 14.51
N ASN A 721 26.19 -24.77 13.88
CA ASN A 721 26.17 -23.34 13.54
C ASN A 721 24.71 -22.90 13.28
N LEU A 722 24.35 -21.69 13.70
CA LEU A 722 23.05 -21.04 13.46
C LEU A 722 23.14 -19.83 12.50
N ASP A 723 24.34 -19.52 11.98
CA ASP A 723 24.56 -18.44 11.01
C ASP A 723 23.59 -18.55 9.82
N LYS A 724 22.95 -17.43 9.47
CA LYS A 724 22.00 -17.29 8.35
C LYS A 724 20.70 -18.08 8.50
N VAL A 725 20.44 -18.68 9.66
CA VAL A 725 19.11 -19.18 9.97
C VAL A 725 18.20 -17.95 10.17
N ILE A 726 17.20 -17.84 9.31
CA ILE A 726 16.21 -16.78 9.37
C ILE A 726 15.14 -17.22 10.35
N CYS A 727 14.96 -16.43 11.42
CA CYS A 727 13.75 -16.52 12.22
C CYS A 727 12.73 -15.52 11.67
N TYR A 728 11.50 -15.98 11.43
CA TYR A 728 10.43 -15.12 10.93
C TYR A 728 9.94 -14.12 11.99
N ASP A 729 10.24 -14.38 13.27
CA ASP A 729 9.99 -13.49 14.41
C ASP A 729 11.25 -13.32 15.27
N THR A 730 11.54 -12.10 15.72
CA THR A 730 12.77 -11.77 16.45
C THR A 730 12.48 -11.34 17.89
N ILE A 731 13.20 -11.90 18.86
CA ILE A 731 13.31 -11.30 20.21
C ILE A 731 14.21 -10.07 20.08
N THR A 732 13.61 -8.89 20.13
CA THR A 732 14.35 -7.63 19.99
C THR A 732 14.93 -7.12 21.31
N TYR A 733 14.41 -7.61 22.43
CA TYR A 733 14.92 -7.33 23.76
C TYR A 733 14.50 -8.43 24.74
N ALA A 734 15.44 -8.85 25.57
CA ALA A 734 15.20 -9.60 26.79
C ALA A 734 15.76 -8.80 27.96
N ASP A 735 14.96 -8.62 29.01
CA ASP A 735 15.43 -8.00 30.24
C ASP A 735 16.66 -8.72 30.83
N PRO A 736 17.61 -8.02 31.45
CA PRO A 736 18.77 -8.64 32.11
C PRO A 736 18.43 -9.69 33.19
N GLY A 737 17.20 -9.72 33.69
CA GLY A 737 16.70 -10.79 34.55
C GLY A 737 16.60 -12.16 33.85
N TRP A 738 16.60 -12.20 32.51
CA TRP A 738 16.70 -13.43 31.73
C TRP A 738 18.15 -13.89 31.60
N LYS A 739 18.38 -15.19 31.78
CA LYS A 739 19.60 -15.84 31.30
C LYS A 739 19.38 -16.29 29.86
N VAL A 740 19.94 -15.55 28.90
CA VAL A 740 19.91 -15.88 27.48
C VAL A 740 20.93 -16.98 27.19
N LEU A 741 20.55 -17.98 26.39
CA LEU A 741 21.41 -19.12 26.05
C LEU A 741 21.80 -19.16 24.57
N ALA A 742 20.98 -18.56 23.69
CA ALA A 742 21.17 -18.41 22.25
C ALA A 742 20.29 -17.29 21.70
#